data_AF-A0A7R8WDW9-F1
#
_entry.id   AF-A0A7R8WDW9-F1
#
_cell.length_a   1.000
_cell.length_b   1.000
_cell.length_c   1.000
_cell.angle_alpha   90.00
_cell.angle_beta   90.00
_cell.angle_gamma   90.00
#
_symmetry.space_group_name_H-M   'P 1'
#
loop_
_entity.id
_entity.type
_entity.pdbx_description
1 polymer ?
#
loop_
_entity_poly.entity_id
_entity_poly.type
_entity_poly.pdbx_seq_one_letter_code
_entity_poly.pdbx_strand_id
1 'polypeptide(L)'
;MVKIAKVDCTLEKELCNQEEVTGYPTLRFYAGEASDSSEEVTGGVKYQGKRDLDSLETWLRDKVEQRMVSRSETTTAKPSDKASLEVKKEVRDLNAETFHGTLSEGSHFVEFFAPWCGHCQRLHPVWESLGLSENVERSGTSIGRVDCTSQRDVCKEVGVAGYPTLIFFREGVRIEEYNGGRSLSELEAYVDKMSSMGGKSYNAEQLADVTTSPSGALVRFFDRGSWVMEWMRLAQQAKSVGLRIAEVDCALSPGECAPRVACMSATQKVVRASAEIWKSVVGLEVHAQMASKSKLFSRAGSDFYAPINSLVSPFDAAHPGTLPVLNRRCVEDAVKAALALNCQINLVSYFDRKHYFYADLPAGYQITQQRVPIAVDGRFEFLVMHTSDGRPSYLKEVRVKQVQIEQDSGKSLHMIEDGLARTLIDLNRAGVGLMEIVFEPDVETADEAVSLVRELAEVLELIGASSARMDEGAFRVDVNVSVNRSGEALGTRTEVKNIGSANFVGKAVDFEIQRQIDLLQSGKKVENETRAYSDVLKGTVPMRDKEVKQDYRFMPEPNLPPLRLTEEECRGFVSVEKLRRSLPELPEQKRNWLAKKCGLSLPAAMAVLLKPDIYELFNLLVKSPRVTGKKAYTFIFSPLMSVLKQREEVLSACSVSAKTLQELCVLFADEKVTSVALKSVLNAMMEGDTRPPEDVIEDLNLWQLTDPAEIERVCEEVIQDSENLVTKIRKGKNVKVLMNTLVKAVRTRSGERIASNDAAEVLTRKLNTSGRNK
;
A
#
# COMPACT_ATOMS: atom_id res chain seq x y z
N MET A 1 -17.18 7.84 -45.42
CA MET A 1 -17.52 6.40 -45.39
C MET A 1 -16.24 5.64 -45.06
N VAL A 2 -16.14 4.99 -43.90
CA VAL A 2 -14.93 4.24 -43.49
C VAL A 2 -15.07 2.80 -43.97
N LYS A 3 -14.09 2.28 -44.71
CA LYS A 3 -14.05 0.87 -45.12
C LYS A 3 -13.30 0.07 -44.05
N ILE A 4 -13.88 -1.04 -43.61
CA ILE A 4 -13.27 -1.95 -42.63
C ILE A 4 -12.77 -3.18 -43.37
N ALA A 5 -11.51 -3.55 -43.12
CA ALA A 5 -10.87 -4.73 -43.67
C ALA A 5 -10.25 -5.58 -42.54
N LYS A 6 -10.05 -6.87 -42.80
CA LYS A 6 -9.35 -7.80 -41.89
C LYS A 6 -8.17 -8.43 -42.62
N VAL A 7 -7.08 -8.66 -41.90
CA VAL A 7 -5.86 -9.32 -42.40
C VAL A 7 -5.50 -10.46 -41.46
N ASP A 8 -5.20 -11.63 -42.01
CA ASP A 8 -4.75 -12.79 -41.23
C ASP A 8 -3.22 -12.85 -41.23
N CYS A 9 -2.62 -12.42 -40.12
CA CYS A 9 -1.16 -12.38 -39.97
C CYS A 9 -0.49 -13.75 -39.85
N THR A 10 -1.25 -14.85 -39.80
CA THR A 10 -0.68 -16.21 -39.90
C THR A 10 -0.36 -16.59 -41.34
N LEU A 11 -1.09 -16.00 -42.29
CA LEU A 11 -0.93 -16.21 -43.73
C LEU A 11 -0.11 -15.08 -44.36
N GLU A 12 -0.40 -13.82 -44.02
CA GLU A 12 0.23 -12.62 -44.60
C GLU A 12 1.33 -12.04 -43.68
N LYS A 13 2.36 -12.85 -43.41
CA LYS A 13 3.40 -12.52 -42.41
C LYS A 13 4.24 -11.31 -42.79
N GLU A 14 4.56 -11.13 -44.08
CA GLU A 14 5.38 -10.01 -44.55
C GLU A 14 4.65 -8.67 -44.34
N LEU A 15 3.37 -8.60 -44.71
CA LEU A 15 2.54 -7.41 -44.51
C LEU A 15 2.41 -7.05 -43.02
N CYS A 16 2.17 -8.04 -42.15
CA CYS A 16 2.05 -7.78 -40.72
C CYS A 16 3.37 -7.39 -40.03
N ASN A 17 4.51 -7.87 -40.55
CA ASN A 17 5.82 -7.44 -40.08
C ASN A 17 6.17 -6.02 -40.52
N GLN A 18 5.88 -5.67 -41.78
CA GLN A 18 6.04 -4.30 -42.30
C GLN A 18 5.19 -3.29 -41.49
N GLU A 19 4.00 -3.71 -41.07
CA GLU A 19 3.12 -2.91 -40.21
C GLU A 19 3.41 -3.10 -38.71
N GLU A 20 4.56 -3.67 -38.33
CA GLU A 20 5.02 -3.80 -36.93
C GLU A 20 3.95 -4.38 -35.97
N VAL A 21 3.21 -5.40 -36.40
CA VAL A 21 2.16 -6.03 -35.58
C VAL A 21 2.78 -6.99 -34.57
N THR A 22 2.91 -6.53 -33.32
CA THR A 22 3.53 -7.30 -32.22
C THR A 22 2.54 -7.98 -31.25
N GLY A 23 1.22 -7.87 -31.50
CA GLY A 23 0.20 -8.52 -30.68
C GLY A 23 -1.20 -8.48 -31.32
N TYR A 24 -2.07 -9.43 -30.96
CA TYR A 24 -3.36 -9.64 -31.63
C TYR A 24 -4.58 -9.46 -30.69
N PRO A 25 -5.70 -8.88 -31.17
CA PRO A 25 -5.84 -8.10 -32.41
C PRO A 25 -5.17 -6.72 -32.30
N THR A 26 -4.57 -6.25 -33.38
CA THR A 26 -4.09 -4.86 -33.54
C THR A 26 -4.98 -4.16 -34.55
N LEU A 27 -5.52 -2.98 -34.19
CA LEU A 27 -6.34 -2.15 -35.07
C LEU A 27 -5.54 -0.94 -35.52
N ARG A 28 -5.55 -0.65 -36.83
CA ARG A 28 -4.88 0.50 -37.44
C ARG A 28 -5.84 1.23 -38.37
N PHE A 29 -5.76 2.55 -38.40
CA PHE A 29 -6.51 3.41 -39.31
C PHE A 29 -5.56 3.97 -40.38
N TYR A 30 -5.94 3.77 -41.64
CA TYR A 30 -5.21 4.27 -42.81
C TYR A 30 -6.07 5.32 -43.51
N ALA A 31 -5.53 6.52 -43.67
CA ALA A 31 -6.22 7.59 -44.35
C ALA A 31 -5.89 7.54 -45.84
N GLY A 32 -6.71 6.83 -46.63
CA GLY A 32 -6.48 6.68 -48.07
C GLY A 32 -6.39 8.03 -48.80
N GLU A 33 -5.39 8.16 -49.68
CA GLU A 33 -5.28 9.29 -50.61
C GLU A 33 -6.19 9.04 -51.82
N ALA A 34 -6.92 10.07 -52.24
CA ALA A 34 -7.67 10.03 -53.49
C ALA A 34 -6.74 10.43 -54.63
N SER A 35 -5.89 9.50 -55.07
CA SER A 35 -5.23 9.55 -56.38
C SER A 35 -5.08 8.14 -56.92
N ASP A 36 -5.38 7.97 -58.21
CA ASP A 36 -5.31 6.70 -58.98
C ASP A 36 -3.86 6.21 -59.20
N SER A 37 -3.05 6.19 -58.14
CA SER A 37 -1.68 5.68 -58.15
C SER A 37 -1.56 4.57 -57.12
N SER A 38 -1.26 3.37 -57.59
CA SER A 38 -1.01 2.17 -56.81
C SER A 38 0.32 2.25 -56.04
N GLU A 39 0.40 3.16 -55.06
CA GLU A 39 1.47 3.18 -54.07
C GLU A 39 0.94 2.61 -52.75
N GLU A 40 1.70 1.67 -52.18
CA GLU A 40 1.38 0.98 -50.93
C GLU A 40 1.36 1.97 -49.77
N VAL A 41 0.18 2.19 -49.18
CA VAL A 41 0.02 3.04 -47.99
C VAL A 41 0.51 2.28 -46.75
N THR A 42 1.78 2.41 -46.42
CA THR A 42 2.35 1.91 -45.16
C THR A 42 2.26 2.95 -44.05
N GLY A 43 2.00 2.54 -42.80
CA GLY A 43 2.10 3.42 -41.62
C GLY A 43 0.77 3.90 -41.02
N GLY A 44 -0.23 3.02 -40.91
CA GLY A 44 -1.52 3.33 -40.28
C GLY A 44 -1.42 3.65 -38.78
N VAL A 45 -2.26 4.55 -38.29
CA VAL A 45 -2.28 4.96 -36.87
C VAL A 45 -2.90 3.85 -36.03
N LYS A 46 -2.14 3.32 -35.07
CA LYS A 46 -2.59 2.24 -34.17
C LYS A 46 -3.59 2.74 -33.13
N TYR A 47 -4.68 2.00 -32.95
CA TYR A 47 -5.64 2.23 -31.87
C TYR A 47 -5.11 1.70 -30.53
N GLN A 48 -5.13 2.54 -29.50
CA GLN A 48 -4.67 2.19 -28.15
C GLN A 48 -5.75 2.42 -27.07
N GLY A 49 -7.00 2.68 -27.48
CA GLY A 49 -8.13 2.88 -26.58
C GLY A 49 -8.81 1.58 -26.13
N LYS A 50 -9.87 1.72 -25.31
CA LYS A 50 -10.71 0.59 -24.87
C LYS A 50 -11.44 -0.03 -26.07
N ARG A 51 -11.57 -1.35 -26.09
CA ARG A 51 -12.14 -2.09 -27.24
C ARG A 51 -13.67 -2.21 -27.16
N ASP A 52 -14.33 -1.11 -26.83
CA ASP A 52 -15.79 -0.96 -26.89
C ASP A 52 -16.19 -0.09 -28.08
N LEU A 53 -17.44 -0.23 -28.53
CA LEU A 53 -17.95 0.42 -29.73
C LEU A 53 -17.87 1.94 -29.64
N ASP A 54 -18.27 2.52 -28.49
CA ASP A 54 -18.29 3.97 -28.26
C ASP A 54 -16.88 4.56 -28.36
N SER A 55 -15.88 3.90 -27.76
CA SER A 55 -14.49 4.34 -27.80
C SER A 55 -13.86 4.23 -29.20
N LEU A 56 -14.30 3.25 -30.00
CA LEU A 56 -13.84 3.07 -31.39
C LEU A 56 -14.50 4.09 -32.34
N GLU A 57 -15.80 4.33 -32.20
CA GLU A 57 -16.52 5.33 -33.00
C GLU A 57 -16.01 6.74 -32.75
N THR A 58 -15.82 7.10 -31.47
CA THR A 58 -15.30 8.41 -31.08
C THR A 58 -13.91 8.64 -31.67
N TRP A 59 -13.04 7.64 -31.58
CA TRP A 59 -11.69 7.73 -32.13
C TRP A 59 -11.66 7.80 -33.66
N LEU A 60 -12.50 7.01 -34.36
CA LEU A 60 -12.60 7.11 -35.82
C LEU A 60 -13.13 8.47 -36.26
N ARG A 61 -14.07 9.06 -35.53
CA ARG A 61 -14.62 10.39 -35.82
C ARG A 61 -13.53 11.46 -35.68
N ASP A 62 -12.79 11.46 -34.57
CA ASP A 62 -11.66 12.38 -34.32
C ASP A 62 -10.59 12.30 -35.42
N LYS A 63 -10.24 11.08 -35.87
CA LYS A 63 -9.23 10.90 -36.93
C LYS A 63 -9.70 11.42 -38.29
N VAL A 64 -10.99 11.36 -38.58
CA VAL A 64 -11.56 11.95 -39.81
C VAL A 64 -11.60 13.48 -39.70
N GLU A 65 -11.90 14.02 -38.52
CA GLU A 65 -12.02 15.47 -38.27
C GLU A 65 -10.66 16.18 -38.31
N GLN A 66 -9.63 15.61 -37.69
CA GLN A 66 -8.25 16.13 -37.71
C GLN A 66 -7.70 16.34 -39.14
N ARG A 67 -8.11 15.49 -40.09
CA ARG A 67 -7.72 15.62 -41.51
C ARG A 67 -8.40 16.79 -42.22
N MET A 68 -9.58 17.22 -41.76
CA MET A 68 -10.24 18.40 -42.33
C MET A 68 -9.54 19.70 -41.88
N VAL A 69 -9.01 19.73 -40.65
CA VAL A 69 -8.31 20.88 -40.07
C VAL A 69 -6.90 21.05 -40.64
N SER A 70 -6.17 19.96 -40.89
CA SER A 70 -4.79 20.03 -41.41
C SER A 70 -4.66 20.57 -42.84
N ARG A 71 -5.77 20.87 -43.52
CA ARG A 71 -5.80 21.41 -44.89
C ARG A 71 -5.88 22.95 -44.93
N SER A 72 -6.09 23.64 -43.79
CA SER A 72 -6.34 25.09 -43.78
C SER A 72 -5.20 25.99 -43.31
N GLU A 73 -4.07 25.48 -42.82
CA GLU A 73 -3.02 26.32 -42.21
C GLU A 73 -1.64 26.07 -42.82
N THR A 74 -1.36 26.76 -43.93
CA THR A 74 0.00 26.91 -44.48
C THR A 74 0.22 28.37 -44.90
N THR A 75 0.64 29.25 -43.97
CA THR A 75 1.40 30.46 -44.33
C THR A 75 2.03 31.20 -43.13
N THR A 76 3.32 31.47 -43.26
CA THR A 76 4.13 32.61 -42.76
C THR A 76 4.78 32.58 -41.37
N ALA A 77 5.99 33.18 -41.34
CA ALA A 77 7.09 33.01 -40.39
C ALA A 77 7.40 34.29 -39.55
N LYS A 78 8.23 34.13 -38.51
CA LYS A 78 8.87 35.09 -37.55
C LYS A 78 9.69 36.23 -38.23
N PRO A 79 9.98 37.44 -37.63
CA PRO A 79 10.85 37.58 -36.43
C PRO A 79 10.80 38.87 -35.52
N SER A 80 11.57 38.77 -34.40
CA SER A 80 12.42 39.75 -33.64
C SER A 80 11.89 40.88 -32.70
N ASP A 81 12.26 40.74 -31.41
CA ASP A 81 12.75 41.66 -30.35
C ASP A 81 12.58 43.20 -30.39
N LYS A 82 11.90 43.81 -29.39
CA LYS A 82 12.47 44.42 -28.14
C LYS A 82 11.46 45.33 -27.38
N ALA A 83 11.37 45.09 -26.06
CA ALA A 83 11.08 46.00 -24.93
C ALA A 83 9.82 46.91 -24.91
N SER A 84 8.89 46.64 -23.99
CA SER A 84 8.61 47.42 -22.75
C SER A 84 7.32 46.94 -22.05
N LEU A 85 7.20 47.24 -20.75
CA LEU A 85 6.37 46.60 -19.72
C LEU A 85 4.85 46.62 -19.95
N GLU A 86 4.25 45.43 -19.96
CA GLU A 86 2.89 45.12 -19.48
C GLU A 86 2.93 43.73 -18.81
N VAL A 87 2.42 43.59 -17.58
CA VAL A 87 2.36 42.30 -16.88
C VAL A 87 1.25 41.47 -17.51
N LYS A 88 1.57 40.72 -18.57
CA LYS A 88 0.75 39.59 -19.02
C LYS A 88 1.05 38.41 -18.10
N LYS A 89 0.03 37.93 -17.37
CA LYS A 89 0.14 36.79 -16.48
C LYS A 89 0.17 35.50 -17.31
N GLU A 90 1.37 35.11 -17.71
CA GLU A 90 1.65 33.80 -18.30
C GLU A 90 2.10 32.81 -17.22
N VAL A 91 2.07 31.51 -17.54
CA VAL A 91 2.64 30.45 -16.70
C VAL A 91 4.12 30.76 -16.41
N ARG A 92 4.51 30.78 -15.14
CA ARG A 92 5.86 31.18 -14.73
C ARG A 92 6.84 30.01 -14.77
N ASP A 93 7.94 30.18 -15.50
CA ASP A 93 9.08 29.27 -15.43
C ASP A 93 9.90 29.52 -14.15
N LEU A 94 9.98 28.50 -13.29
CA LEU A 94 10.68 28.57 -12.00
C LEU A 94 11.99 27.77 -12.06
N ASN A 95 13.03 28.33 -11.45
CA ASN A 95 14.36 27.71 -11.32
C ASN A 95 14.83 27.72 -9.85
N ALA A 96 15.99 27.13 -9.55
CA ALA A 96 16.50 27.04 -8.18
C ALA A 96 16.62 28.39 -7.44
N GLU A 97 16.86 29.48 -8.15
CA GLU A 97 16.99 30.83 -7.56
C GLU A 97 15.61 31.48 -7.31
N THR A 98 14.64 31.25 -8.19
CA THR A 98 13.33 31.90 -8.13
C THR A 98 12.26 31.06 -7.42
N PHE A 99 12.48 29.76 -7.24
CA PHE A 99 11.49 28.83 -6.69
C PHE A 99 11.05 29.21 -5.28
N HIS A 100 11.98 29.29 -4.32
CA HIS A 100 11.62 29.61 -2.93
C HIS A 100 11.08 31.03 -2.74
N GLY A 101 11.69 32.00 -3.45
CA GLY A 101 11.23 33.40 -3.39
C GLY A 101 9.82 33.57 -3.93
N THR A 102 9.51 32.94 -5.08
CA THR A 102 8.19 33.03 -5.70
C THR A 102 7.14 32.35 -4.87
N LEU A 103 7.44 31.18 -4.28
CA LEU A 103 6.48 30.42 -3.51
C LEU A 103 6.26 30.96 -2.09
N SER A 104 7.10 31.88 -1.61
CA SER A 104 7.08 32.34 -0.22
C SER A 104 5.80 33.06 0.22
N GLU A 105 5.05 33.66 -0.72
CA GLU A 105 3.84 34.42 -0.43
C GLU A 105 2.74 34.12 -1.46
N GLY A 106 1.54 33.81 -0.96
CA GLY A 106 0.37 33.53 -1.80
C GLY A 106 0.14 32.05 -2.07
N SER A 107 -0.73 31.75 -3.03
CA SER A 107 -1.05 30.39 -3.47
C SER A 107 -0.47 30.13 -4.86
N HIS A 108 0.11 28.95 -5.05
CA HIS A 108 0.81 28.60 -6.29
C HIS A 108 0.46 27.17 -6.70
N PHE A 109 0.23 26.94 -7.98
CA PHE A 109 0.05 25.61 -8.54
C PHE A 109 1.15 25.35 -9.57
N VAL A 110 2.00 24.36 -9.30
CA VAL A 110 3.26 24.18 -10.03
C VAL A 110 3.32 22.81 -10.69
N GLU A 111 3.62 22.80 -11.99
CA GLU A 111 3.92 21.59 -12.76
C GLU A 111 5.42 21.26 -12.68
N PHE A 112 5.75 20.03 -12.33
CA PHE A 112 7.10 19.48 -12.41
C PHE A 112 7.18 18.53 -13.62
N PHE A 113 7.97 18.90 -14.62
CA PHE A 113 7.97 18.24 -15.93
C PHE A 113 9.36 17.88 -16.44
N ALA A 114 9.39 17.09 -17.52
CA ALA A 114 10.59 16.83 -18.33
C ALA A 114 10.27 17.06 -19.82
N PRO A 115 11.13 17.76 -20.60
CA PRO A 115 10.82 18.16 -21.98
C PRO A 115 10.56 17.00 -22.95
N TRP A 116 11.16 15.83 -22.69
CA TRP A 116 11.00 14.62 -23.48
C TRP A 116 9.80 13.75 -23.06
N CYS A 117 9.08 14.13 -22.00
CA CYS A 117 7.95 13.34 -21.51
C CYS A 117 6.68 13.62 -22.31
N GLY A 118 6.17 12.60 -23.01
CA GLY A 118 4.94 12.71 -23.80
C GLY A 118 3.69 13.07 -22.97
N HIS A 119 3.63 12.72 -21.68
CA HIS A 119 2.53 13.14 -20.79
C HIS A 119 2.59 14.65 -20.46
N CYS A 120 3.79 15.21 -20.28
CA CYS A 120 3.99 16.64 -20.06
C CYS A 120 3.64 17.43 -21.32
N GLN A 121 4.14 16.99 -22.48
CA GLN A 121 3.83 17.62 -23.77
C GLN A 121 2.32 17.67 -24.06
N ARG A 122 1.56 16.64 -23.66
CA ARG A 122 0.09 16.64 -23.77
C ARG A 122 -0.59 17.58 -22.77
N LEU A 123 0.02 17.84 -21.62
CA LEU A 123 -0.51 18.72 -20.59
C LEU A 123 -0.22 20.19 -20.89
N HIS A 124 0.91 20.52 -21.54
CA HIS A 124 1.34 21.90 -21.76
C HIS A 124 0.25 22.83 -22.32
N PRO A 125 -0.52 22.48 -23.37
CA PRO A 125 -1.55 23.39 -23.89
C PRO A 125 -2.66 23.68 -22.87
N VAL A 126 -3.01 22.67 -22.07
CA VAL A 126 -4.03 22.80 -21.02
C VAL A 126 -3.48 23.60 -19.83
N TRP A 127 -2.21 23.41 -19.49
CA TRP A 127 -1.52 24.13 -18.41
C TRP A 127 -1.35 25.61 -18.73
N GLU A 128 -1.01 25.94 -19.98
CA GLU A 128 -0.97 27.32 -20.47
C GLU A 128 -2.35 27.97 -20.47
N SER A 129 -3.37 27.22 -20.90
CA SER A 129 -4.78 27.67 -20.85
C SER A 129 -5.25 27.92 -19.42
N LEU A 130 -4.84 27.08 -18.46
CA LEU A 130 -5.14 27.26 -17.04
C LEU A 130 -4.51 28.55 -16.50
N GLY A 131 -3.25 28.83 -16.86
CA GLY A 131 -2.57 30.08 -16.49
C GLY A 131 -3.28 31.35 -16.95
N LEU A 132 -4.07 31.26 -18.02
CA LEU A 132 -4.87 32.34 -18.60
C LEU A 132 -6.34 32.35 -18.16
N SER A 133 -6.77 31.38 -17.34
CA SER A 133 -8.17 31.23 -16.96
C SER A 133 -8.64 32.32 -15.97
N GLU A 134 -9.89 32.78 -16.13
CA GLU A 134 -10.53 33.73 -15.22
C GLU A 134 -10.65 33.18 -13.79
N ASN A 135 -10.74 31.85 -13.62
CA ASN A 135 -10.80 31.20 -12.31
C ASN A 135 -9.48 31.37 -11.54
N VAL A 136 -8.34 31.18 -12.22
CA VAL A 136 -7.02 31.44 -11.63
C VAL A 136 -6.89 32.92 -11.27
N GLU A 137 -7.34 33.82 -12.13
CA GLU A 137 -7.32 35.26 -11.86
C GLU A 137 -8.16 35.64 -10.63
N ARG A 138 -9.40 35.15 -10.53
CA ARG A 138 -10.29 35.36 -9.39
C ARG A 138 -9.73 34.79 -8.09
N SER A 139 -9.04 33.65 -8.20
CA SER A 139 -8.53 32.90 -7.05
C SER A 139 -7.25 33.48 -6.43
N GLY A 140 -6.55 34.37 -7.17
CA GLY A 140 -5.23 34.89 -6.78
C GLY A 140 -4.11 33.84 -6.79
N THR A 141 -4.37 32.64 -7.32
CA THR A 141 -3.37 31.57 -7.45
C THR A 141 -2.46 31.88 -8.63
N SER A 142 -1.15 31.66 -8.48
CA SER A 142 -0.22 31.75 -9.61
C SER A 142 0.14 30.37 -10.15
N ILE A 143 0.23 30.25 -11.47
CA ILE A 143 0.56 28.99 -12.15
C ILE A 143 2.03 29.02 -12.53
N GLY A 144 2.77 27.97 -12.17
CA GLY A 144 4.19 27.82 -12.46
C GLY A 144 4.54 26.48 -13.08
N ARG A 145 5.75 26.37 -13.62
CA ARG A 145 6.33 25.11 -14.06
C ARG A 145 7.84 25.04 -13.76
N VAL A 146 8.34 23.84 -13.50
CA VAL A 146 9.75 23.54 -13.21
C VAL A 146 10.20 22.39 -14.10
N ASP A 147 11.24 22.63 -14.89
CA ASP A 147 11.91 21.58 -15.66
C ASP A 147 12.87 20.79 -14.76
N CYS A 148 12.48 19.57 -14.42
CA CYS A 148 13.26 18.70 -13.55
C CYS A 148 14.49 18.08 -14.21
N THR A 149 14.67 18.24 -15.53
CA THR A 149 15.90 17.81 -16.21
C THR A 149 17.05 18.78 -15.96
N SER A 150 16.74 20.08 -15.85
CA SER A 150 17.68 21.16 -15.54
C SER A 150 17.71 21.52 -14.05
N GLN A 151 16.59 21.44 -13.33
CA GLN A 151 16.45 21.80 -11.90
C GLN A 151 16.30 20.59 -10.98
N ARG A 152 17.26 19.64 -11.06
CA ARG A 152 17.18 18.34 -10.36
C ARG A 152 17.08 18.45 -8.85
N ASP A 153 17.80 19.40 -8.25
CA ASP A 153 17.84 19.56 -6.79
C ASP A 153 16.50 20.02 -6.22
N VAL A 154 15.83 20.97 -6.89
CA VAL A 154 14.48 21.44 -6.53
C VAL A 154 13.47 20.30 -6.62
N CYS A 155 13.50 19.53 -7.71
CA CYS A 155 12.55 18.42 -7.88
C CYS A 155 12.79 17.29 -6.89
N LYS A 156 14.04 17.03 -6.51
CA LYS A 156 14.39 16.05 -5.48
C LYS A 156 13.98 16.52 -4.08
N GLU A 157 14.17 17.81 -3.77
CA GLU A 157 13.75 18.41 -2.51
C GLU A 157 12.23 18.30 -2.30
N VAL A 158 11.47 18.54 -3.36
CA VAL A 158 10.00 18.51 -3.33
C VAL A 158 9.45 17.07 -3.43
N GLY A 159 10.30 16.07 -3.72
CA GLY A 159 9.93 14.66 -3.74
C GLY A 159 9.28 14.18 -5.04
N VAL A 160 9.61 14.79 -6.18
CA VAL A 160 9.06 14.41 -7.49
C VAL A 160 9.59 13.04 -7.92
N ALA A 161 8.70 12.06 -8.07
CA ALA A 161 9.03 10.68 -8.43
C ALA A 161 8.66 10.30 -9.88
N GLY A 162 7.93 11.15 -10.61
CA GLY A 162 7.48 10.93 -11.99
C GLY A 162 7.03 12.23 -12.66
N TYR A 163 6.74 12.19 -13.97
CA TYR A 163 6.36 13.40 -14.73
C TYR A 163 5.08 13.18 -15.57
N PRO A 164 4.18 14.17 -15.68
CA PRO A 164 4.14 15.42 -14.90
C PRO A 164 3.60 15.16 -13.48
N THR A 165 4.22 15.79 -12.49
CA THR A 165 3.72 15.87 -11.11
C THR A 165 3.22 17.29 -10.85
N LEU A 166 1.99 17.43 -10.33
CA LEU A 166 1.33 18.72 -10.14
C LEU A 166 1.13 18.97 -8.64
N ILE A 167 1.68 20.06 -8.11
CA ILE A 167 1.69 20.29 -6.66
C ILE A 167 1.19 21.69 -6.35
N PHE A 168 0.28 21.78 -5.39
CA PHE A 168 -0.21 23.05 -4.86
C PHE A 168 0.61 23.48 -3.64
N PHE A 169 1.05 24.74 -3.64
CA PHE A 169 1.80 25.38 -2.58
C PHE A 169 1.03 26.59 -2.03
N ARG A 170 1.20 26.86 -0.74
CA ARG A 170 0.72 28.08 -0.10
C ARG A 170 1.76 28.57 0.90
N GLU A 171 2.16 29.84 0.77
CA GLU A 171 3.13 30.49 1.68
C GLU A 171 4.41 29.66 1.90
N GLY A 172 4.95 29.11 0.82
CA GLY A 172 6.18 28.31 0.79
C GLY A 172 6.00 26.86 1.21
N VAL A 173 4.80 26.44 1.61
CA VAL A 173 4.51 25.08 2.11
C VAL A 173 3.82 24.26 1.03
N ARG A 174 4.30 23.03 0.81
CA ARG A 174 3.64 22.02 -0.03
C ARG A 174 2.34 21.56 0.64
N ILE A 175 1.21 21.75 -0.04
CA ILE A 175 -0.13 21.44 0.51
C ILE A 175 -0.58 20.06 0.05
N GLU A 176 -0.70 19.85 -1.26
CA GLU A 176 -1.23 18.62 -1.83
C GLU A 176 -0.66 18.39 -3.23
N GLU A 177 -0.43 17.12 -3.56
CA GLU A 177 -0.15 16.67 -4.93
C GLU A 177 -1.46 16.28 -5.62
N TYR A 178 -1.72 16.91 -6.77
CA TYR A 178 -2.94 16.72 -7.52
C TYR A 178 -2.89 15.44 -8.35
N ASN A 179 -3.83 14.54 -8.07
CA ASN A 179 -3.96 13.22 -8.72
C ASN A 179 -5.25 13.09 -9.57
N GLY A 180 -5.95 14.20 -9.82
CA GLY A 180 -7.17 14.23 -10.66
C GLY A 180 -6.88 14.18 -12.16
N GLY A 181 -7.93 14.30 -12.98
CA GLY A 181 -7.76 14.34 -14.43
C GLY A 181 -7.18 15.67 -14.91
N ARG A 182 -6.69 15.64 -16.15
CA ARG A 182 -5.83 16.71 -16.71
C ARG A 182 -6.57 17.60 -17.71
N SER A 183 -7.89 17.65 -17.63
CA SER A 183 -8.73 18.56 -18.43
C SER A 183 -8.74 19.95 -17.80
N LEU A 184 -8.93 21.00 -18.61
CA LEU A 184 -8.96 22.38 -18.11
C LEU A 184 -10.01 22.57 -17.00
N SER A 185 -11.21 22.03 -17.21
CA SER A 185 -12.33 22.13 -16.26
C SER A 185 -12.05 21.49 -14.90
N GLU A 186 -11.33 20.36 -14.88
CA GLU A 186 -10.96 19.68 -13.63
C GLU A 186 -9.85 20.41 -12.88
N LEU A 187 -8.91 21.02 -13.61
CA LEU A 187 -7.85 21.84 -13.02
C LEU A 187 -8.41 23.16 -12.47
N GLU A 188 -9.34 23.81 -13.17
CA GLU A 188 -10.04 25.01 -12.70
C GLU A 188 -10.87 24.72 -11.45
N ALA A 189 -11.64 23.63 -11.44
CA ALA A 189 -12.41 23.20 -10.28
C ALA A 189 -11.51 22.91 -9.07
N TYR A 190 -10.31 22.37 -9.30
CA TYR A 190 -9.32 22.16 -8.25
C TYR A 190 -8.78 23.47 -7.69
N VAL A 191 -8.42 24.44 -8.55
CA VAL A 191 -7.97 25.77 -8.11
C VAL A 191 -9.05 26.46 -7.28
N ASP A 192 -10.32 26.42 -7.71
CA ASP A 192 -11.44 27.00 -6.96
C ASP A 192 -11.63 26.34 -5.60
N LYS A 193 -11.56 25.00 -5.55
CA LYS A 193 -11.62 24.23 -4.30
C LYS A 193 -10.51 24.68 -3.35
N MET A 194 -9.27 24.75 -3.81
CA MET A 194 -8.11 25.09 -2.97
C MET A 194 -8.17 26.54 -2.48
N SER A 195 -8.68 27.46 -3.28
CA SER A 195 -8.84 28.87 -2.87
C SER A 195 -9.97 29.08 -1.86
N SER A 196 -11.02 28.25 -1.89
CA SER A 196 -12.09 28.29 -0.87
C SER A 196 -11.68 27.80 0.53
N MET A 197 -10.53 27.09 0.63
CA MET A 197 -10.04 26.46 1.86
C MET A 197 -9.18 27.39 2.75
N GLY A 198 -8.84 28.62 2.33
CA GLY A 198 -8.09 29.59 3.15
C GLY A 198 -8.98 30.37 4.14
N GLY A 199 -8.53 30.54 5.40
CA GLY A 199 -9.09 31.53 6.33
C GLY A 199 -8.52 32.93 6.04
N LYS A 200 -9.20 34.00 6.48
CA LYS A 200 -8.64 35.37 6.44
C LYS A 200 -7.69 35.55 7.63
N SER A 201 -6.51 36.13 7.37
CA SER A 201 -5.57 36.56 8.41
C SER A 201 -5.96 37.95 8.93
N TYR A 202 -5.87 38.17 10.24
CA TYR A 202 -6.27 39.41 10.92
C TYR A 202 -5.16 39.90 11.85
N ASN A 203 -5.04 41.22 11.99
CA ASN A 203 -4.15 41.83 12.99
C ASN A 203 -4.84 41.97 14.37
N ALA A 204 -4.07 42.33 15.41
CA ALA A 204 -4.57 42.41 16.79
C ALA A 204 -5.75 43.38 16.97
N GLU A 205 -5.75 44.52 16.26
CA GLU A 205 -6.82 45.52 16.30
C GLU A 205 -8.13 45.02 15.65
N GLN A 206 -8.04 44.14 14.65
CA GLN A 206 -9.19 43.55 13.94
C GLN A 206 -9.81 42.34 14.66
N LEU A 207 -9.16 41.81 15.70
CA LEU A 207 -9.62 40.62 16.41
C LEU A 207 -10.87 40.88 17.28
N ALA A 208 -11.06 42.13 17.72
CA ALA A 208 -12.19 42.55 18.55
C ALA A 208 -13.54 42.38 17.82
N ASP A 209 -13.58 42.59 16.52
CA ASP A 209 -14.80 42.45 15.70
C ASP A 209 -15.15 41.00 15.38
N VAL A 210 -14.17 40.09 15.42
CA VAL A 210 -14.37 38.66 15.17
C VAL A 210 -14.84 37.95 16.43
N THR A 211 -14.34 38.36 17.60
CA THR A 211 -14.60 37.74 18.91
C THR A 211 -15.91 38.19 19.57
N THR A 212 -16.54 39.25 19.08
CA THR A 212 -17.81 39.80 19.60
C THR A 212 -19.08 39.26 18.91
N SER A 213 -18.95 38.32 17.97
CA SER A 213 -20.09 37.71 17.25
C SER A 213 -20.90 36.73 18.13
N PRO A 214 -22.25 36.74 18.08
CA PRO A 214 -23.10 35.83 18.85
C PRO A 214 -22.92 34.34 18.51
N SER A 215 -22.32 34.01 17.36
CA SER A 215 -22.01 32.65 16.91
C SER A 215 -20.65 32.11 17.39
N GLY A 216 -19.83 32.92 18.07
CA GLY A 216 -18.48 32.55 18.49
C GLY A 216 -17.46 32.46 17.35
N ALA A 217 -16.17 32.49 17.71
CA ALA A 217 -15.06 32.40 16.76
C ALA A 217 -13.94 31.48 17.28
N LEU A 218 -13.34 30.70 16.37
CA LEU A 218 -12.17 29.90 16.62
C LEU A 218 -10.94 30.66 16.11
N VAL A 219 -10.05 31.06 17.01
CA VAL A 219 -8.88 31.90 16.70
C VAL A 219 -7.60 31.10 16.94
N ARG A 220 -6.74 31.00 15.93
CA ARG A 220 -5.39 30.44 16.08
C ARG A 220 -4.36 31.55 16.13
N PHE A 221 -3.47 31.46 17.11
CA PHE A 221 -2.22 32.20 17.17
C PHE A 221 -1.10 31.29 16.66
N PHE A 222 -0.27 31.76 15.73
CA PHE A 222 0.78 30.95 15.13
C PHE A 222 2.10 31.71 14.93
N ASP A 223 3.19 30.93 14.93
CA ASP A 223 4.55 31.30 14.50
C ASP A 223 4.89 30.52 13.21
N ARG A 224 5.76 31.08 12.36
CA ARG A 224 6.25 30.49 11.11
C ARG A 224 7.00 29.20 11.42
N GLY A 225 6.30 28.07 11.27
CA GLY A 225 6.82 26.72 11.54
C GLY A 225 5.82 25.77 12.21
N SER A 226 4.59 26.22 12.50
CA SER A 226 3.59 25.41 13.21
C SER A 226 2.61 24.66 12.28
N TRP A 227 2.32 23.40 12.63
CA TRP A 227 1.53 22.41 11.89
C TRP A 227 0.23 22.98 11.27
N VAL A 228 0.16 23.02 9.94
CA VAL A 228 -0.92 23.64 9.17
C VAL A 228 -2.10 22.67 8.94
N MET A 229 -1.81 21.39 8.72
CA MET A 229 -2.81 20.39 8.29
C MET A 229 -3.87 20.06 9.35
N GLU A 230 -3.48 19.95 10.62
CA GLU A 230 -4.41 19.60 11.70
C GLU A 230 -5.35 20.76 12.05
N TRP A 231 -4.83 21.99 11.97
CA TRP A 231 -5.64 23.20 12.07
C TRP A 231 -6.58 23.37 10.88
N MET A 232 -6.15 23.07 9.65
CA MET A 232 -7.02 23.15 8.47
C MET A 232 -8.20 22.17 8.58
N ARG A 233 -8.01 20.96 9.12
CA ARG A 233 -9.11 20.03 9.41
C ARG A 233 -10.04 20.57 10.48
N LEU A 234 -9.50 21.08 11.59
CA LEU A 234 -10.27 21.72 12.66
C LEU A 234 -11.05 22.95 12.15
N ALA A 235 -10.46 23.73 11.25
CA ALA A 235 -11.07 24.90 10.66
C ALA A 235 -12.20 24.53 9.69
N GLN A 236 -12.02 23.49 8.89
CA GLN A 236 -13.09 22.98 8.03
C GLN A 236 -14.28 22.49 8.87
N GLN A 237 -14.01 21.80 9.97
CA GLN A 237 -15.02 21.32 10.91
C GLN A 237 -15.72 22.49 11.64
N ALA A 238 -14.98 23.51 12.08
CA ALA A 238 -15.52 24.69 12.74
C ALA A 238 -16.41 25.54 11.80
N LYS A 239 -16.01 25.75 10.53
CA LYS A 239 -16.86 26.41 9.52
C LYS A 239 -18.17 25.65 9.30
N SER A 240 -18.14 24.31 9.29
CA SER A 240 -19.33 23.47 9.06
C SER A 240 -20.39 23.58 10.16
N VAL A 241 -20.01 24.02 11.36
CA VAL A 241 -20.92 24.24 12.51
C VAL A 241 -21.22 25.72 12.77
N GLY A 242 -20.88 26.61 11.83
CA GLY A 242 -21.22 28.04 11.89
C GLY A 242 -20.25 28.92 12.70
N LEU A 243 -19.10 28.38 13.14
CA LEU A 243 -18.06 29.16 13.82
C LEU A 243 -17.26 29.97 12.79
N ARG A 244 -16.99 31.25 13.10
CA ARG A 244 -16.05 32.05 12.32
C ARG A 244 -14.62 31.65 12.65
N ILE A 245 -13.72 31.77 11.67
CA ILE A 245 -12.32 31.38 11.82
C ILE A 245 -11.45 32.59 11.57
N ALA A 246 -10.54 32.84 12.51
CA ALA A 246 -9.51 33.85 12.37
C ALA A 246 -8.15 33.28 12.72
N GLU A 247 -7.13 33.80 12.05
CA GLU A 247 -5.74 33.47 12.30
C GLU A 247 -4.98 34.76 12.60
N VAL A 248 -4.12 34.72 13.62
CA VAL A 248 -3.29 35.84 14.06
C VAL A 248 -1.83 35.43 13.98
N ASP A 249 -1.08 36.09 13.11
CA ASP A 249 0.37 35.93 12.99
C ASP A 249 1.06 36.65 14.15
N CYS A 250 1.73 35.89 15.01
CA CYS A 250 2.41 36.43 16.19
C CYS A 250 3.68 37.22 15.83
N ALA A 251 4.21 37.09 14.61
CA ALA A 251 5.38 37.83 14.13
C ALA A 251 5.06 39.30 13.80
N LEU A 252 3.78 39.63 13.52
CA LEU A 252 3.35 40.98 13.15
C LEU A 252 3.09 41.90 14.36
N SER A 253 3.06 41.37 15.59
CA SER A 253 2.79 42.17 16.80
C SER A 253 3.43 41.56 18.07
N PRO A 254 4.74 41.75 18.30
CA PRO A 254 5.48 41.07 19.37
C PRO A 254 5.07 41.44 20.80
N GLY A 255 4.33 42.54 21.00
CA GLY A 255 4.07 43.14 22.31
C GLY A 255 2.87 42.59 23.09
N GLU A 256 1.92 41.89 22.44
CA GLU A 256 0.64 41.50 23.08
C GLU A 256 0.51 39.98 23.34
N CYS A 257 1.48 39.16 22.91
CA CYS A 257 1.49 37.71 23.11
C CYS A 257 2.00 37.26 24.51
N ALA A 258 1.60 37.94 25.58
CA ALA A 258 1.85 37.48 26.95
C ALA A 258 0.63 36.70 27.49
N PRO A 259 0.81 35.55 28.17
CA PRO A 259 -0.31 34.70 28.58
C PRO A 259 -1.02 35.31 29.78
N ARG A 260 -2.17 35.95 29.56
CA ARG A 260 -3.14 36.22 30.64
C ARG A 260 -4.19 35.13 30.69
N VAL A 261 -3.99 34.25 31.65
CA VAL A 261 -4.88 33.23 32.20
C VAL A 261 -6.35 33.69 32.22
N ALA A 262 -7.21 33.01 31.46
CA ALA A 262 -8.62 32.71 31.81
C ALA A 262 -9.36 32.02 30.64
N CYS A 263 -8.91 30.85 30.16
CA CYS A 263 -9.79 29.99 29.34
C CYS A 263 -9.35 28.52 29.41
N MET A 264 -9.29 27.96 30.62
CA MET A 264 -9.05 26.52 30.82
C MET A 264 -10.29 25.76 31.30
N SER A 265 -11.43 26.40 31.55
CA SER A 265 -12.64 25.73 32.08
C SER A 265 -13.79 25.57 31.08
N ALA A 266 -13.77 26.27 29.94
CA ALA A 266 -14.79 26.12 28.88
C ALA A 266 -14.36 25.09 27.82
N THR A 267 -13.06 24.97 27.53
CA THR A 267 -12.49 24.06 26.52
C THR A 267 -12.71 22.59 26.89
N GLN A 268 -12.65 22.22 28.17
CA GLN A 268 -12.97 20.87 28.64
C GLN A 268 -14.47 20.54 28.61
N LYS A 269 -15.36 21.55 28.57
CA LYS A 269 -16.80 21.36 28.44
C LYS A 269 -17.28 21.36 26.99
N VAL A 270 -16.63 22.10 26.09
CA VAL A 270 -17.00 22.17 24.66
C VAL A 270 -16.37 21.02 23.85
N VAL A 271 -15.13 20.60 24.15
CA VAL A 271 -14.52 19.42 23.51
C VAL A 271 -15.22 18.11 23.91
N ARG A 272 -15.95 18.09 25.04
CA ARG A 272 -16.78 16.95 25.45
C ARG A 272 -18.21 16.95 24.89
N ALA A 273 -18.61 17.95 24.10
CA ALA A 273 -20.02 18.14 23.75
C ALA A 273 -20.36 18.06 22.25
N SER A 274 -19.44 17.79 21.31
CA SER A 274 -19.85 17.67 19.90
C SER A 274 -18.98 16.84 18.94
N ALA A 275 -18.11 15.96 19.45
CA ALA A 275 -17.62 14.84 18.66
C ALA A 275 -18.05 13.55 19.35
N GLU A 276 -19.19 13.03 18.93
CA GLU A 276 -19.50 11.63 19.18
C GLU A 276 -18.40 10.82 18.53
N ILE A 277 -17.49 10.25 19.32
CA ILE A 277 -16.40 9.42 18.81
C ILE A 277 -17.07 8.15 18.28
N TRP A 278 -17.31 8.13 16.97
CA TRP A 278 -17.79 6.96 16.26
C TRP A 278 -16.71 5.88 16.33
N LYS A 279 -17.12 4.69 16.75
CA LYS A 279 -16.31 3.48 16.73
C LYS A 279 -16.88 2.56 15.65
N SER A 280 -16.02 2.05 14.78
CA SER A 280 -16.34 1.01 13.81
C SER A 280 -15.90 -0.35 14.33
N VAL A 281 -16.69 -1.37 13.99
CA VAL A 281 -16.29 -2.77 14.08
C VAL A 281 -16.53 -3.44 12.74
N VAL A 282 -15.64 -4.37 12.40
CA VAL A 282 -15.63 -5.09 11.14
C VAL A 282 -15.42 -6.57 11.46
N GLY A 283 -16.37 -7.40 11.04
CA GLY A 283 -16.25 -8.85 11.03
C GLY A 283 -15.98 -9.33 9.60
N LEU A 284 -15.09 -10.30 9.44
CA LEU A 284 -14.79 -10.89 8.13
C LEU A 284 -15.28 -12.34 8.09
N GLU A 285 -15.88 -12.71 6.97
CA GLU A 285 -16.21 -14.09 6.63
C GLU A 285 -15.44 -14.43 5.35
N VAL A 286 -14.57 -15.43 5.43
CA VAL A 286 -13.64 -15.78 4.36
C VAL A 286 -13.93 -17.19 3.87
N HIS A 287 -14.24 -17.33 2.57
CA HIS A 287 -14.37 -18.63 1.91
C HIS A 287 -13.10 -18.92 1.11
N ALA A 288 -12.38 -19.96 1.51
CA ALA A 288 -11.18 -20.43 0.83
C ALA A 288 -11.40 -21.81 0.21
N GLN A 289 -11.14 -21.94 -1.09
CA GLN A 289 -11.17 -23.20 -1.83
C GLN A 289 -10.01 -24.09 -1.39
N MET A 290 -10.34 -25.30 -0.95
CA MET A 290 -9.37 -26.27 -0.45
C MET A 290 -8.53 -26.84 -1.58
N ALA A 291 -7.22 -26.96 -1.35
CA ALA A 291 -6.21 -27.47 -2.28
C ALA A 291 -6.27 -29.00 -2.46
N SER A 292 -7.42 -29.48 -2.92
CA SER A 292 -7.71 -30.90 -3.15
C SER A 292 -7.87 -31.18 -4.65
N LYS A 293 -7.39 -32.35 -5.10
CA LYS A 293 -7.48 -32.78 -6.51
C LYS A 293 -8.88 -33.26 -6.91
N SER A 294 -9.68 -33.67 -5.94
CA SER A 294 -11.07 -34.12 -6.14
C SER A 294 -11.99 -33.32 -5.24
N LYS A 295 -13.25 -33.21 -5.62
CA LYS A 295 -14.28 -32.47 -4.90
C LYS A 295 -14.53 -33.00 -3.48
N LEU A 296 -15.30 -32.25 -2.68
CA LEU A 296 -15.49 -32.54 -1.26
C LEU A 296 -16.24 -33.85 -1.01
N PHE A 297 -17.20 -34.17 -1.87
CA PHE A 297 -18.08 -35.33 -1.72
C PHE A 297 -18.15 -36.24 -2.96
N SER A 298 -17.36 -35.94 -3.99
CA SER A 298 -17.32 -36.70 -5.24
C SER A 298 -15.90 -36.85 -5.77
N ARG A 299 -15.72 -37.75 -6.75
CA ARG A 299 -14.41 -38.05 -7.35
C ARG A 299 -14.06 -37.16 -8.55
N ALA A 300 -14.94 -36.22 -8.92
CA ALA A 300 -14.67 -35.30 -10.02
C ALA A 300 -13.50 -34.36 -9.66
N GLY A 301 -12.81 -33.87 -10.69
CA GLY A 301 -11.72 -32.90 -10.52
C GLY A 301 -12.22 -31.52 -10.09
N SER A 302 -11.27 -30.65 -9.77
CA SER A 302 -11.49 -29.29 -9.25
C SER A 302 -10.69 -28.21 -10.01
N ASP A 303 -10.18 -28.53 -11.21
CA ASP A 303 -9.35 -27.63 -12.00
C ASP A 303 -10.17 -26.44 -12.54
N PHE A 304 -9.68 -25.24 -12.30
CA PHE A 304 -10.31 -23.99 -12.71
C PHE A 304 -10.33 -23.80 -14.24
N TYR A 305 -9.32 -24.31 -14.95
CA TYR A 305 -9.17 -24.10 -16.40
C TYR A 305 -9.89 -25.15 -17.26
N ALA A 306 -10.66 -26.04 -16.64
CA ALA A 306 -11.35 -27.10 -17.34
C ALA A 306 -12.50 -26.57 -18.23
N PRO A 307 -12.80 -27.23 -19.36
CA PRO A 307 -13.97 -26.89 -20.18
C PRO A 307 -15.27 -26.93 -19.37
N ILE A 308 -16.24 -26.07 -19.70
CA ILE A 308 -17.53 -25.93 -19.00
C ILE A 308 -18.22 -27.29 -18.88
N ASN A 309 -18.73 -27.61 -17.68
CA ASN A 309 -19.41 -28.86 -17.35
C ASN A 309 -18.61 -30.16 -17.66
N SER A 310 -17.28 -30.11 -17.74
CA SER A 310 -16.43 -31.30 -17.96
C SER A 310 -15.99 -32.01 -16.67
N LEU A 311 -16.01 -31.31 -15.53
CA LEU A 311 -15.62 -31.82 -14.22
C LEU A 311 -16.84 -32.05 -13.31
N VAL A 312 -17.82 -32.80 -13.81
CA VAL A 312 -19.10 -33.01 -13.13
C VAL A 312 -19.38 -34.50 -13.00
N SER A 313 -19.52 -34.99 -11.77
CA SER A 313 -19.99 -36.34 -11.48
C SER A 313 -21.52 -36.38 -11.34
N PRO A 314 -22.15 -37.56 -11.39
CA PRO A 314 -23.58 -37.68 -11.14
C PRO A 314 -24.03 -37.09 -9.79
N PHE A 315 -23.17 -37.16 -8.76
CA PHE A 315 -23.47 -36.55 -7.45
C PHE A 315 -23.48 -35.02 -7.52
N ASP A 316 -22.51 -34.41 -8.22
CA ASP A 316 -22.42 -32.94 -8.33
C ASP A 316 -23.61 -32.36 -9.10
N ALA A 317 -24.13 -33.11 -10.08
CA ALA A 317 -25.34 -32.77 -10.82
C ALA A 317 -26.65 -33.20 -10.11
N ALA A 318 -26.55 -33.69 -8.87
CA ALA A 318 -27.67 -34.16 -8.05
C ALA A 318 -28.57 -35.23 -8.73
N HIS A 319 -27.96 -36.19 -9.45
CA HIS A 319 -28.71 -37.32 -10.00
C HIS A 319 -29.39 -38.11 -8.87
N PRO A 320 -30.67 -38.50 -9.05
CA PRO A 320 -31.39 -39.29 -8.05
C PRO A 320 -30.65 -40.58 -7.68
N GLY A 321 -30.55 -40.86 -6.37
CA GLY A 321 -29.90 -42.07 -5.84
C GLY A 321 -28.40 -41.95 -5.59
N THR A 322 -27.79 -40.79 -5.85
CA THR A 322 -26.37 -40.54 -5.51
C THR A 322 -26.19 -40.19 -4.03
N LEU A 323 -25.02 -40.50 -3.46
CA LEU A 323 -24.69 -40.27 -2.04
C LEU A 323 -23.31 -39.57 -1.90
N PRO A 324 -23.13 -38.71 -0.88
CA PRO A 324 -21.87 -38.01 -0.65
C PRO A 324 -20.80 -38.93 -0.07
N VAL A 325 -19.54 -38.77 -0.51
CA VAL A 325 -18.38 -39.46 0.06
C VAL A 325 -17.30 -38.45 0.44
N LEU A 326 -17.12 -38.21 1.74
CA LEU A 326 -16.24 -37.16 2.25
C LEU A 326 -14.77 -37.36 1.82
N ASN A 327 -14.18 -36.28 1.32
CA ASN A 327 -12.79 -36.23 0.93
C ASN A 327 -11.87 -36.02 2.14
N ARG A 328 -11.00 -37.00 2.40
CA ARG A 328 -10.00 -36.95 3.47
C ARG A 328 -9.08 -35.73 3.36
N ARG A 329 -8.66 -35.34 2.16
CA ARG A 329 -7.72 -34.24 1.99
C ARG A 329 -8.33 -32.89 2.39
N CYS A 330 -9.59 -32.67 2.05
CA CYS A 330 -10.35 -31.49 2.48
C CYS A 330 -10.40 -31.36 4.01
N VAL A 331 -10.60 -32.48 4.71
CA VAL A 331 -10.56 -32.51 6.19
C VAL A 331 -9.16 -32.16 6.70
N GLU A 332 -8.10 -32.74 6.12
CA GLU A 332 -6.72 -32.43 6.50
C GLU A 332 -6.38 -30.95 6.28
N ASP A 333 -6.82 -30.35 5.16
CA ASP A 333 -6.60 -28.94 4.85
C ASP A 333 -7.34 -28.02 5.85
N ALA A 334 -8.58 -28.36 6.20
CA ALA A 334 -9.35 -27.61 7.20
C ALA A 334 -8.72 -27.67 8.60
N VAL A 335 -8.25 -28.86 9.02
CA VAL A 335 -7.57 -29.03 10.32
C VAL A 335 -6.24 -28.28 10.34
N LYS A 336 -5.47 -28.30 9.25
CA LYS A 336 -4.24 -27.50 9.15
C LYS A 336 -4.51 -26.00 9.26
N ALA A 337 -5.52 -25.49 8.56
CA ALA A 337 -5.92 -24.08 8.65
C ALA A 337 -6.35 -23.73 10.09
N ALA A 338 -7.19 -24.56 10.71
CA ALA A 338 -7.61 -24.35 12.10
C ALA A 338 -6.44 -24.37 13.10
N LEU A 339 -5.47 -25.27 12.93
CA LEU A 339 -4.25 -25.29 13.75
C LEU A 339 -3.38 -24.05 13.54
N ALA A 340 -3.25 -23.58 12.30
CA ALA A 340 -2.51 -22.34 11.98
C ALA A 340 -3.18 -21.09 12.54
N LEU A 341 -4.50 -21.12 12.72
CA LEU A 341 -5.32 -20.08 13.34
C LEU A 341 -5.50 -20.27 14.86
N ASN A 342 -4.69 -21.15 15.48
CA ASN A 342 -4.73 -21.48 16.90
C ASN A 342 -6.14 -21.82 17.42
N CYS A 343 -6.98 -22.44 16.59
CA CYS A 343 -8.33 -22.84 16.97
C CYS A 343 -8.35 -24.11 17.82
N GLN A 344 -9.37 -24.26 18.64
CA GLN A 344 -9.71 -25.53 19.28
C GLN A 344 -10.37 -26.46 18.26
N ILE A 345 -9.73 -27.60 17.99
CA ILE A 345 -10.24 -28.63 17.07
C ILE A 345 -11.35 -29.44 17.74
N ASN A 346 -12.48 -29.61 17.06
CA ASN A 346 -13.52 -30.53 17.49
C ASN A 346 -13.17 -31.95 17.01
N LEU A 347 -12.84 -32.85 17.93
CA LEU A 347 -12.55 -34.25 17.60
C LEU A 347 -13.76 -35.00 17.02
N VAL A 348 -14.96 -34.48 17.23
CA VAL A 348 -16.19 -34.93 16.58
C VAL A 348 -16.87 -33.72 15.96
N SER A 349 -17.15 -33.79 14.66
CA SER A 349 -17.82 -32.74 13.90
C SER A 349 -18.98 -33.33 13.07
N TYR A 350 -20.01 -32.52 12.79
CA TYR A 350 -21.21 -32.95 12.08
C TYR A 350 -21.43 -32.11 10.83
N PHE A 351 -21.88 -32.77 9.76
CA PHE A 351 -22.37 -32.09 8.56
C PHE A 351 -23.87 -31.84 8.67
N ASP A 352 -24.29 -30.73 8.08
CA ASP A 352 -25.65 -30.22 8.05
C ASP A 352 -26.00 -29.78 6.62
N ARG A 353 -27.29 -29.78 6.29
CA ARG A 353 -27.81 -29.25 5.03
C ARG A 353 -28.36 -27.85 5.25
N LYS A 354 -27.86 -26.89 4.51
CA LYS A 354 -28.37 -25.51 4.39
C LYS A 354 -29.25 -25.42 3.15
N HIS A 355 -30.56 -25.32 3.32
CA HIS A 355 -31.54 -25.39 2.23
C HIS A 355 -31.79 -24.02 1.60
N TYR A 356 -31.50 -23.90 0.31
CA TYR A 356 -31.93 -22.78 -0.53
C TYR A 356 -31.92 -23.21 -2.00
N PHE A 357 -32.87 -22.68 -2.76
CA PHE A 357 -33.01 -23.01 -4.18
C PHE A 357 -32.30 -21.96 -5.02
N TYR A 358 -31.33 -22.42 -5.80
CA TYR A 358 -30.65 -21.59 -6.79
C TYR A 358 -30.17 -22.48 -7.96
N ALA A 359 -30.11 -21.93 -9.16
CA ALA A 359 -29.85 -22.72 -10.38
C ALA A 359 -28.45 -23.36 -10.41
N ASP A 360 -27.47 -22.76 -9.73
CA ASP A 360 -26.12 -23.30 -9.60
C ASP A 360 -25.91 -24.21 -8.38
N LEU A 361 -26.98 -24.55 -7.64
CA LEU A 361 -26.97 -25.52 -6.56
C LEU A 361 -27.98 -26.65 -6.84
N PRO A 362 -27.59 -27.68 -7.63
CA PRO A 362 -28.52 -28.69 -8.15
C PRO A 362 -29.31 -29.45 -7.08
N ALA A 363 -28.71 -29.70 -5.92
CA ALA A 363 -29.34 -30.45 -4.84
C ALA A 363 -30.46 -29.68 -4.10
N GLY A 364 -30.54 -28.35 -4.26
CA GLY A 364 -31.43 -27.49 -3.48
C GLY A 364 -31.03 -27.33 -2.00
N TYR A 365 -29.84 -27.82 -1.64
CA TYR A 365 -29.19 -27.62 -0.35
C TYR A 365 -27.68 -27.72 -0.50
N GLN A 366 -26.96 -26.99 0.35
CA GLN A 366 -25.50 -27.01 0.47
C GLN A 366 -25.15 -27.85 1.71
N ILE A 367 -24.25 -28.82 1.58
CA ILE A 367 -23.70 -29.53 2.74
C ILE A 367 -22.62 -28.64 3.38
N THR A 368 -22.79 -28.30 4.66
CA THR A 368 -21.92 -27.42 5.46
C THR A 368 -21.85 -27.94 6.91
N GLN A 369 -21.32 -27.16 7.87
CA GLN A 369 -21.26 -27.53 9.29
C GLN A 369 -21.77 -26.38 10.17
N GLN A 370 -23.03 -26.44 10.61
CA GLN A 370 -23.65 -25.38 11.40
C GLN A 370 -23.60 -25.68 12.90
N ARG A 371 -23.79 -26.94 13.30
CA ARG A 371 -23.92 -27.33 14.72
C ARG A 371 -22.60 -27.50 15.44
N VAL A 372 -21.70 -28.28 14.84
CA VAL A 372 -20.35 -28.52 15.38
C VAL A 372 -19.37 -28.44 14.22
N PRO A 373 -18.81 -27.25 13.95
CA PRO A 373 -17.84 -27.04 12.88
C PRO A 373 -16.53 -27.78 13.19
N ILE A 374 -15.61 -27.84 12.23
CA ILE A 374 -14.34 -28.58 12.43
C ILE A 374 -13.49 -27.96 13.55
N ALA A 375 -13.57 -26.65 13.76
CA ALA A 375 -12.86 -25.95 14.82
C ALA A 375 -13.57 -24.64 15.25
N VAL A 376 -13.30 -24.21 16.48
CA VAL A 376 -13.86 -23.00 17.11
C VAL A 376 -12.79 -22.27 17.94
N ASP A 377 -13.09 -21.07 18.41
CA ASP A 377 -12.33 -20.34 19.44
C ASP A 377 -10.82 -20.20 19.14
N GLY A 378 -10.49 -19.67 17.96
CA GLY A 378 -9.12 -19.40 17.54
C GLY A 378 -8.64 -17.97 17.79
N ARG A 379 -7.35 -17.76 17.57
CA ARG A 379 -6.68 -16.46 17.66
C ARG A 379 -5.64 -16.35 16.56
N PHE A 380 -5.64 -15.22 15.87
CA PHE A 380 -4.73 -14.95 14.77
C PHE A 380 -4.07 -13.59 14.97
N GLU A 381 -2.75 -13.57 15.13
CA GLU A 381 -1.97 -12.34 15.23
C GLU A 381 -1.36 -12.00 13.87
N PHE A 382 -1.65 -10.79 13.38
CA PHE A 382 -1.20 -10.31 12.08
C PHE A 382 -0.58 -8.92 12.19
N LEU A 383 0.20 -8.55 11.18
CA LEU A 383 0.86 -7.26 11.11
C LEU A 383 0.01 -6.25 10.33
N VAL A 384 -0.37 -5.15 10.99
CA VAL A 384 -1.08 -4.05 10.35
C VAL A 384 -0.09 -3.13 9.65
N MET A 385 -0.27 -2.96 8.34
CA MET A 385 0.55 -2.11 7.48
C MET A 385 -0.24 -0.86 7.06
N HIS A 386 0.25 0.33 7.41
CA HIS A 386 -0.32 1.59 6.94
C HIS A 386 0.37 2.04 5.64
N THR A 387 -0.32 1.97 4.52
CA THR A 387 0.28 2.29 3.20
C THR A 387 0.16 3.76 2.81
N SER A 388 -0.80 4.50 3.37
CA SER A 388 -1.16 5.85 2.89
C SER A 388 -0.75 6.99 3.83
N ASP A 389 -0.63 6.74 5.14
CA ASP A 389 -0.65 7.82 6.13
C ASP A 389 0.65 7.97 6.95
N GLY A 390 1.65 7.12 6.69
CA GLY A 390 2.93 7.12 7.43
C GLY A 390 2.82 6.69 8.90
N ARG A 391 1.65 6.20 9.35
CA ARG A 391 1.46 5.64 10.69
C ARG A 391 2.34 4.40 10.89
N PRO A 392 2.89 4.18 12.10
CA PRO A 392 3.76 3.03 12.35
C PRO A 392 2.96 1.72 12.28
N SER A 393 3.53 0.71 11.64
CA SER A 393 3.00 -0.66 11.67
C SER A 393 2.96 -1.21 13.10
N TYR A 394 1.96 -2.04 13.40
CA TYR A 394 1.79 -2.67 14.71
C TYR A 394 1.17 -4.06 14.57
N LEU A 395 1.29 -4.89 15.61
CA LEU A 395 0.67 -6.20 15.67
C LEU A 395 -0.74 -6.10 16.23
N LYS A 396 -1.69 -6.80 15.59
CA LYS A 396 -3.07 -6.93 16.07
C LYS A 396 -3.45 -8.39 16.14
N GLU A 397 -4.15 -8.76 17.22
CA GLU A 397 -4.77 -10.08 17.36
C GLU A 397 -6.27 -9.95 17.03
N VAL A 398 -6.78 -10.91 16.26
CA VAL A 398 -8.21 -11.09 15.99
C VAL A 398 -8.64 -12.47 16.45
N ARG A 399 -9.85 -12.58 17.01
CA ARG A 399 -10.42 -13.87 17.37
C ARG A 399 -11.10 -14.52 16.16
N VAL A 400 -10.88 -15.83 16.01
CA VAL A 400 -11.56 -16.66 15.02
C VAL A 400 -12.70 -17.36 15.73
N LYS A 401 -13.93 -17.11 15.28
CA LYS A 401 -15.11 -17.72 15.85
C LYS A 401 -15.17 -19.21 15.51
N GLN A 402 -15.03 -19.53 14.23
CA GLN A 402 -15.09 -20.90 13.74
C GLN A 402 -14.43 -21.08 12.38
N VAL A 403 -14.04 -22.32 12.11
CA VAL A 403 -13.68 -22.82 10.78
C VAL A 403 -14.62 -23.97 10.46
N GLN A 404 -15.32 -23.92 9.33
CA GLN A 404 -16.25 -24.95 8.88
C GLN A 404 -15.93 -25.43 7.46
N ILE A 405 -16.33 -26.66 7.15
CA ILE A 405 -16.16 -27.27 5.82
C ILE A 405 -17.49 -27.25 5.08
N GLU A 406 -17.49 -26.79 3.83
CA GLU A 406 -18.71 -26.75 3.01
C GLU A 406 -18.46 -26.99 1.52
N GLN A 407 -19.54 -27.24 0.78
CA GLN A 407 -19.53 -27.36 -0.67
C GLN A 407 -19.65 -26.00 -1.34
N ASP A 408 -18.87 -25.72 -2.38
CA ASP A 408 -19.14 -24.58 -3.26
C ASP A 408 -20.34 -24.84 -4.18
N SER A 409 -20.98 -23.77 -4.61
CA SER A 409 -21.97 -23.81 -5.69
C SER A 409 -21.30 -23.71 -7.07
N GLY A 410 -22.06 -24.02 -8.11
CA GLY A 410 -21.67 -23.78 -9.49
C GLY A 410 -21.53 -22.29 -9.81
N LYS A 411 -21.38 -21.98 -11.09
CA LYS A 411 -21.29 -20.61 -11.60
C LYS A 411 -22.49 -20.31 -12.51
N SER A 412 -23.15 -19.20 -12.23
CA SER A 412 -24.20 -18.64 -13.08
C SER A 412 -23.60 -17.58 -14.01
N LEU A 413 -23.79 -17.74 -15.32
CA LEU A 413 -23.34 -16.80 -16.35
C LEU A 413 -24.57 -16.15 -16.99
N HIS A 414 -24.79 -14.87 -16.69
CA HIS A 414 -25.90 -14.11 -17.24
C HIS A 414 -25.51 -13.49 -18.57
N MET A 415 -26.35 -13.67 -19.59
CA MET A 415 -26.16 -13.11 -20.92
C MET A 415 -27.45 -12.56 -21.47
N ILE A 416 -27.32 -11.51 -22.29
CA ILE A 416 -28.42 -10.97 -23.08
C ILE A 416 -28.05 -11.27 -24.53
N GLU A 417 -28.80 -12.18 -25.15
CA GLU A 417 -28.61 -12.58 -26.55
C GLU A 417 -29.94 -12.37 -27.27
N ASP A 418 -29.92 -11.62 -28.38
CA ASP A 418 -31.11 -11.25 -29.16
C ASP A 418 -32.24 -10.61 -28.33
N GLY A 419 -31.90 -9.84 -27.30
CA GLY A 419 -32.86 -9.21 -26.39
C GLY A 419 -33.51 -10.15 -25.37
N LEU A 420 -33.13 -11.43 -25.35
CA LEU A 420 -33.54 -12.42 -24.35
C LEU A 420 -32.47 -12.56 -23.27
N ALA A 421 -32.87 -12.34 -22.01
CA ALA A 421 -32.02 -12.64 -20.86
C ALA A 421 -31.98 -14.16 -20.64
N ARG A 422 -30.79 -14.75 -20.78
CA ARG A 422 -30.53 -16.17 -20.50
C ARG A 422 -29.49 -16.28 -19.39
N THR A 423 -29.59 -17.36 -18.61
CA THR A 423 -28.57 -17.71 -17.62
C THR A 423 -28.03 -19.09 -17.97
N LEU A 424 -26.73 -19.19 -18.24
CA LEU A 424 -26.04 -20.46 -18.42
C LEU A 424 -25.45 -20.92 -17.09
N ILE A 425 -25.52 -22.22 -16.83
CA ILE A 425 -25.04 -22.83 -15.57
C ILE A 425 -23.83 -23.70 -15.87
N ASP A 426 -22.73 -23.41 -15.16
CA ASP A 426 -21.52 -24.22 -15.14
C ASP A 426 -21.37 -24.89 -13.77
N LEU A 427 -21.43 -26.22 -13.76
CA LEU A 427 -21.37 -27.07 -12.57
C LEU A 427 -19.96 -27.59 -12.28
N ASN A 428 -18.93 -27.18 -13.03
CA ASN A 428 -17.54 -27.57 -12.73
C ASN A 428 -17.16 -27.28 -11.28
N ARG A 429 -17.55 -26.10 -10.77
CA ARG A 429 -17.27 -25.67 -9.39
C ARG A 429 -18.22 -26.28 -8.34
N ALA A 430 -19.39 -26.75 -8.74
CA ALA A 430 -20.37 -27.31 -7.80
C ALA A 430 -19.78 -28.53 -7.07
N GLY A 431 -19.78 -28.49 -5.73
CA GLY A 431 -19.25 -29.56 -4.88
C GLY A 431 -17.76 -29.48 -4.58
N VAL A 432 -17.03 -28.49 -5.10
CA VAL A 432 -15.64 -28.21 -4.69
C VAL A 432 -15.60 -27.91 -3.18
N GLY A 433 -14.56 -28.37 -2.49
CA GLY A 433 -14.41 -28.16 -1.05
C GLY A 433 -14.02 -26.73 -0.71
N LEU A 434 -14.77 -26.12 0.20
CA LEU A 434 -14.50 -24.82 0.79
C LEU A 434 -14.29 -24.97 2.29
N MET A 435 -13.38 -24.15 2.83
CA MET A 435 -13.41 -23.78 4.23
C MET A 435 -13.97 -22.37 4.36
N GLU A 436 -14.93 -22.20 5.26
CA GLU A 436 -15.39 -20.89 5.69
C GLU A 436 -14.75 -20.57 7.05
N ILE A 437 -14.05 -19.45 7.12
CA ILE A 437 -13.36 -18.94 8.31
C ILE A 437 -14.08 -17.67 8.73
N VAL A 438 -14.70 -17.71 9.91
CA VAL A 438 -15.49 -16.60 10.45
C VAL A 438 -14.72 -15.94 11.57
N PHE A 439 -14.44 -14.66 11.43
CA PHE A 439 -13.78 -13.84 12.46
C PHE A 439 -14.80 -13.13 13.35
N GLU A 440 -14.45 -12.96 14.62
CA GLU A 440 -15.16 -12.04 15.51
C GLU A 440 -14.92 -10.58 15.06
N PRO A 441 -15.82 -9.64 15.40
CA PRO A 441 -15.75 -8.25 14.93
C PRO A 441 -14.71 -7.42 15.70
N ASP A 442 -13.45 -7.86 15.74
CA ASP A 442 -12.34 -7.19 16.45
C ASP A 442 -11.54 -6.22 15.54
N VAL A 443 -11.80 -6.22 14.24
CA VAL A 443 -11.20 -5.29 13.27
C VAL A 443 -11.97 -3.97 13.30
N GLU A 444 -11.27 -2.84 13.19
CA GLU A 444 -11.83 -1.50 13.33
C GLU A 444 -11.60 -0.63 12.09
N THR A 445 -10.56 -0.91 11.29
CA THR A 445 -10.17 -0.07 10.14
C THR A 445 -9.97 -0.87 8.85
N ALA A 446 -9.99 -0.20 7.70
CA ALA A 446 -9.68 -0.83 6.42
C ALA A 446 -8.27 -1.41 6.36
N ASP A 447 -7.25 -0.69 6.88
CA ASP A 447 -5.86 -1.19 6.90
C ASP A 447 -5.73 -2.51 7.65
N GLU A 448 -6.41 -2.63 8.79
CA GLU A 448 -6.46 -3.88 9.55
C GLU A 448 -7.18 -4.99 8.77
N ALA A 449 -8.33 -4.70 8.15
CA ALA A 449 -9.08 -5.68 7.35
C ALA A 449 -8.25 -6.21 6.17
N VAL A 450 -7.58 -5.31 5.43
CA VAL A 450 -6.71 -5.67 4.30
C VAL A 450 -5.50 -6.47 4.77
N SER A 451 -4.87 -6.06 5.87
CA SER A 451 -3.71 -6.76 6.43
C SER A 451 -4.08 -8.18 6.90
N LEU A 452 -5.22 -8.33 7.57
CA LEU A 452 -5.77 -9.62 7.98
C LEU A 452 -6.01 -10.55 6.79
N VAL A 453 -6.70 -10.06 5.75
CA VAL A 453 -7.01 -10.85 4.55
C VAL A 453 -5.74 -11.29 3.82
N ARG A 454 -4.75 -10.41 3.69
CA ARG A 454 -3.47 -10.73 3.03
C ARG A 454 -2.66 -11.76 3.81
N GLU A 455 -2.50 -11.55 5.11
CA GLU A 455 -1.70 -12.48 5.92
C GLU A 455 -2.40 -13.84 6.05
N LEU A 456 -3.74 -13.88 6.11
CA LEU A 456 -4.49 -15.12 6.04
C LEU A 456 -4.25 -15.86 4.72
N ALA A 457 -4.28 -15.16 3.59
CA ALA A 457 -3.99 -15.75 2.29
C ALA A 457 -2.58 -16.37 2.24
N GLU A 458 -1.57 -15.62 2.70
CA GLU A 458 -0.18 -16.10 2.78
C GLU A 458 -0.05 -17.34 3.67
N VAL A 459 -0.75 -17.38 4.82
CA VAL A 459 -0.75 -18.54 5.72
C VAL A 459 -1.38 -19.77 5.07
N LEU A 460 -2.54 -19.61 4.41
CA LEU A 460 -3.23 -20.72 3.76
C LEU A 460 -2.44 -21.30 2.58
N GLU A 461 -1.75 -20.44 1.83
CA GLU A 461 -0.83 -20.84 0.75
C GLU A 461 0.38 -21.58 1.32
N LEU A 462 1.01 -21.03 2.37
CA LEU A 462 2.19 -21.60 3.02
C LEU A 462 1.95 -23.03 3.55
N ILE A 463 0.79 -23.28 4.16
CA ILE A 463 0.44 -24.61 4.70
C ILE A 463 -0.08 -25.57 3.61
N GLY A 464 -0.25 -25.07 2.38
CA GLY A 464 -0.76 -25.82 1.22
C GLY A 464 -2.23 -26.23 1.37
N ALA A 465 -3.03 -25.41 2.04
CA ALA A 465 -4.46 -25.65 2.25
C ALA A 465 -5.34 -24.97 1.20
N SER A 466 -4.88 -23.87 0.60
CA SER A 466 -5.56 -23.15 -0.49
C SER A 466 -4.53 -22.41 -1.35
N SER A 467 -4.85 -22.11 -2.63
CA SER A 467 -4.09 -21.13 -3.40
C SER A 467 -4.34 -19.69 -2.93
N ALA A 468 -5.42 -19.47 -2.18
CA ALA A 468 -5.84 -18.18 -1.65
C ALA A 468 -5.92 -17.05 -2.69
N ARG A 469 -6.12 -17.40 -3.97
CA ARG A 469 -6.22 -16.44 -5.09
C ARG A 469 -7.63 -15.88 -5.23
N MET A 470 -7.76 -14.57 -5.07
CA MET A 470 -9.06 -13.88 -5.20
C MET A 470 -9.53 -13.77 -6.65
N ASP A 471 -8.61 -13.64 -7.60
CA ASP A 471 -8.93 -13.47 -9.02
C ASP A 471 -9.43 -14.76 -9.70
N GLU A 472 -8.98 -15.92 -9.21
CA GLU A 472 -9.55 -17.23 -9.56
C GLU A 472 -10.89 -17.50 -8.84
N GLY A 473 -11.27 -16.65 -7.86
CA GLY A 473 -12.41 -16.91 -6.98
C GLY A 473 -12.17 -18.02 -5.96
N ALA A 474 -10.93 -18.52 -5.84
CA ALA A 474 -10.51 -19.49 -4.83
C ALA A 474 -10.47 -18.88 -3.42
N PHE A 475 -10.47 -17.55 -3.30
CA PHE A 475 -10.51 -16.83 -2.04
C PHE A 475 -11.51 -15.68 -2.11
N ARG A 476 -12.54 -15.75 -1.27
CA ARG A 476 -13.64 -14.76 -1.25
C ARG A 476 -13.79 -14.21 0.15
N VAL A 477 -14.13 -12.94 0.25
CA VAL A 477 -14.30 -12.24 1.53
C VAL A 477 -15.61 -11.48 1.51
N ASP A 478 -16.46 -11.77 2.48
CA ASP A 478 -17.64 -10.99 2.82
C ASP A 478 -17.31 -10.16 4.07
N VAL A 479 -17.66 -8.87 4.03
CA VAL A 479 -17.31 -7.89 5.05
C VAL A 479 -18.56 -7.46 5.81
N ASN A 480 -18.56 -7.58 7.13
CA ASN A 480 -19.64 -7.17 8.00
C ASN A 480 -19.24 -5.91 8.75
N VAL A 481 -19.82 -4.75 8.44
CA VAL A 481 -19.48 -3.46 9.06
C VAL A 481 -20.60 -3.00 9.98
N SER A 482 -20.23 -2.51 11.16
CA SER A 482 -21.13 -1.80 12.04
C SER A 482 -20.44 -0.62 12.70
N VAL A 483 -21.16 0.48 12.86
CA VAL A 483 -20.70 1.69 13.54
C VAL A 483 -21.60 2.00 14.73
N ASN A 484 -21.00 2.36 15.86
CA ASN A 484 -21.68 2.78 17.08
C ASN A 484 -20.93 3.94 17.76
N ARG A 485 -21.56 4.61 18.72
CA ARG A 485 -20.84 5.60 19.53
C ARG A 485 -19.98 4.89 20.56
N SER A 486 -18.84 5.49 20.89
CA SER A 486 -17.94 4.96 21.92
C SER A 486 -18.68 4.74 23.25
N GLY A 487 -18.65 3.51 23.75
CA GLY A 487 -19.34 3.09 24.98
C GLY A 487 -20.75 2.52 24.79
N GLU A 488 -21.32 2.58 23.58
CA GLU A 488 -22.61 1.96 23.25
C GLU A 488 -22.45 0.51 22.75
N ALA A 489 -23.56 -0.23 22.71
CA ALA A 489 -23.62 -1.55 22.08
C ALA A 489 -23.37 -1.45 20.57
N LEU A 490 -23.01 -2.58 19.94
CA LEU A 490 -22.80 -2.65 18.50
C LEU A 490 -24.04 -2.18 17.73
N GLY A 491 -23.82 -1.41 16.67
CA GLY A 491 -24.88 -0.86 15.84
C GLY A 491 -25.52 -1.92 14.94
N THR A 492 -26.36 -1.46 14.00
CA THR A 492 -26.88 -2.33 12.95
C THR A 492 -25.73 -2.81 12.05
N ARG A 493 -25.77 -4.07 11.63
CA ARG A 493 -24.78 -4.68 10.75
C ARG A 493 -25.19 -4.50 9.28
N THR A 494 -24.27 -4.04 8.45
CA THR A 494 -24.35 -4.14 6.99
C THR A 494 -23.37 -5.20 6.50
N GLU A 495 -23.85 -6.13 5.66
CA GLU A 495 -23.03 -7.16 5.03
C GLU A 495 -22.69 -6.74 3.60
N VAL A 496 -21.41 -6.58 3.27
CA VAL A 496 -20.91 -6.22 1.95
C VAL A 496 -20.32 -7.46 1.28
N LYS A 497 -20.87 -7.84 0.12
CA LYS A 497 -20.48 -8.99 -0.69
C LYS A 497 -19.82 -8.56 -2.01
N ASN A 498 -19.36 -9.55 -2.77
CA ASN A 498 -18.80 -9.42 -4.12
C ASN A 498 -17.51 -8.56 -4.16
N ILE A 499 -16.58 -8.87 -3.26
CA ILE A 499 -15.30 -8.16 -3.16
C ILE A 499 -14.21 -9.00 -3.82
N GLY A 500 -13.81 -8.61 -5.03
CA GLY A 500 -12.88 -9.39 -5.87
C GLY A 500 -11.39 -9.17 -5.62
N SER A 501 -11.00 -8.30 -4.69
CA SER A 501 -9.58 -8.09 -4.33
C SER A 501 -9.41 -7.56 -2.92
N ALA A 502 -8.24 -7.79 -2.30
CA ALA A 502 -7.93 -7.26 -0.98
C ALA A 502 -7.98 -5.72 -0.96
N ASN A 503 -7.59 -5.05 -2.05
CA ASN A 503 -7.70 -3.59 -2.14
C ASN A 503 -9.17 -3.14 -2.14
N PHE A 504 -10.07 -3.91 -2.73
CA PHE A 504 -11.50 -3.63 -2.69
C PHE A 504 -12.12 -3.91 -1.32
N VAL A 505 -11.54 -4.82 -0.51
CA VAL A 505 -11.93 -5.00 0.91
C VAL A 505 -11.74 -3.68 1.66
N GLY A 506 -10.55 -3.09 1.57
CA GLY A 506 -10.26 -1.82 2.25
C GLY A 506 -11.20 -0.69 1.81
N LYS A 507 -11.38 -0.52 0.49
CA LYS A 507 -12.29 0.50 -0.05
C LYS A 507 -13.75 0.28 0.36
N ALA A 508 -14.21 -0.98 0.41
CA ALA A 508 -15.55 -1.32 0.84
C ALA A 508 -15.76 -1.00 2.32
N VAL A 509 -14.78 -1.34 3.17
CA VAL A 509 -14.79 -1.04 4.61
C VAL A 509 -14.84 0.47 4.84
N ASP A 510 -13.92 1.23 4.25
CA ASP A 510 -13.86 2.69 4.45
C ASP A 510 -15.14 3.39 3.99
N PHE A 511 -15.63 3.03 2.78
CA PHE A 511 -16.87 3.59 2.26
C PHE A 511 -18.06 3.28 3.17
N GLU A 512 -18.17 2.04 3.64
CA GLU A 512 -19.29 1.60 4.45
C GLU A 512 -19.28 2.22 5.84
N ILE A 513 -18.10 2.33 6.47
CA ILE A 513 -17.93 3.04 7.74
C ILE A 513 -18.39 4.49 7.58
N GLN A 514 -17.88 5.20 6.57
CA GLN A 514 -18.24 6.61 6.37
C GLN A 514 -19.73 6.78 6.09
N ARG A 515 -20.32 5.92 5.26
CA ARG A 515 -21.76 5.94 4.96
C ARG A 515 -22.61 5.75 6.20
N GLN A 516 -22.25 4.80 7.08
CA GLN A 516 -22.99 4.59 8.32
C GLN A 516 -22.86 5.79 9.27
N ILE A 517 -21.66 6.38 9.38
CA ILE A 517 -21.43 7.62 10.15
C ILE A 517 -22.32 8.75 9.63
N ASP A 518 -22.35 8.99 8.31
CA ASP A 518 -23.13 10.07 7.70
C ASP A 518 -24.65 9.87 7.93
N LEU A 519 -25.14 8.63 7.86
CA LEU A 519 -26.53 8.30 8.17
C LEU A 519 -26.87 8.59 9.63
N LEU A 520 -26.02 8.14 10.56
CA LEU A 520 -26.26 8.32 11.99
C LEU A 520 -26.14 9.78 12.41
N GLN A 521 -25.18 10.53 11.85
CA GLN A 521 -25.02 11.97 12.06
C GLN A 521 -26.20 12.78 11.51
N SER A 522 -26.82 12.34 10.41
CA SER A 522 -28.03 12.95 9.86
C SER A 522 -29.32 12.53 10.58
N GLY A 523 -29.22 11.80 11.70
CA GLY A 523 -30.36 11.34 12.50
C GLY A 523 -31.15 10.20 11.85
N LYS A 524 -30.63 9.60 10.77
CA LYS A 524 -31.20 8.42 10.13
C LYS A 524 -30.70 7.14 10.81
N LYS A 525 -31.37 6.02 10.52
CA LYS A 525 -30.99 4.70 11.04
C LYS A 525 -30.28 3.90 9.97
N VAL A 526 -29.31 3.10 10.38
CA VAL A 526 -28.70 2.07 9.53
C VAL A 526 -29.64 0.87 9.48
N GLU A 527 -30.00 0.45 8.26
CA GLU A 527 -30.85 -0.72 8.01
C GLU A 527 -29.98 -1.99 7.91
N ASN A 528 -30.54 -3.15 8.30
CA ASN A 528 -29.83 -4.42 8.19
C ASN A 528 -30.02 -4.99 6.79
N GLU A 529 -29.11 -4.62 5.90
CA GLU A 529 -29.17 -4.94 4.48
C GLU A 529 -27.89 -5.66 4.02
N THR A 530 -27.99 -6.33 2.88
CA THR A 530 -26.84 -6.85 2.15
C THR A 530 -26.55 -5.95 0.96
N ARG A 531 -25.29 -5.62 0.77
CA ARG A 531 -24.82 -4.71 -0.27
C ARG A 531 -23.73 -5.36 -1.10
N ALA A 532 -23.53 -4.88 -2.32
CA ALA A 532 -22.39 -5.26 -3.15
C ALA A 532 -21.43 -4.08 -3.25
N TYR A 533 -20.13 -4.35 -3.26
CA TYR A 533 -19.16 -3.34 -3.65
C TYR A 533 -19.15 -3.18 -5.18
N SER A 534 -19.28 -1.94 -5.66
CA SER A 534 -19.16 -1.60 -7.08
C SER A 534 -17.90 -0.77 -7.30
N ASP A 535 -16.92 -1.34 -8.01
CA ASP A 535 -15.72 -0.59 -8.38
C ASP A 535 -16.01 0.48 -9.45
N VAL A 536 -17.09 0.33 -10.23
CA VAL A 536 -17.53 1.35 -11.21
C VAL A 536 -18.04 2.59 -10.49
N LEU A 537 -18.89 2.40 -9.49
CA LEU A 537 -19.48 3.50 -8.71
C LEU A 537 -18.62 3.93 -7.52
N LYS A 538 -17.50 3.24 -7.28
CA LYS A 538 -16.60 3.44 -6.14
C LYS A 538 -17.32 3.47 -4.79
N GLY A 539 -18.29 2.56 -4.59
CA GLY A 539 -19.09 2.52 -3.38
C GLY A 539 -19.92 1.26 -3.22
N THR A 540 -20.62 1.13 -2.09
CA THR A 540 -21.53 0.01 -1.83
C THR A 540 -22.92 0.31 -2.38
N VAL A 541 -23.51 -0.64 -3.09
CA VAL A 541 -24.89 -0.55 -3.62
C VAL A 541 -25.78 -1.57 -2.90
N PRO A 542 -27.03 -1.21 -2.57
CA PRO A 542 -27.96 -2.16 -1.97
C PRO A 542 -28.19 -3.32 -2.94
N MET A 543 -28.06 -4.54 -2.44
CA MET A 543 -28.59 -5.72 -3.13
C MET A 543 -30.04 -5.90 -2.72
N ARG A 544 -30.81 -6.69 -3.48
CA ARG A 544 -32.21 -7.02 -3.21
C ARG A 544 -32.50 -7.14 -1.71
N ASP A 545 -33.58 -6.51 -1.27
CA ASP A 545 -34.03 -6.53 0.12
C ASP A 545 -34.14 -7.97 0.66
N LYS A 546 -33.56 -8.18 1.85
CA LYS A 546 -33.90 -9.32 2.71
C LYS A 546 -35.31 -9.09 3.29
N GLU A 547 -36.34 -8.95 2.45
CA GLU A 547 -37.74 -8.73 2.90
C GLU A 547 -38.26 -9.87 3.80
N VAL A 548 -37.58 -11.02 3.80
CA VAL A 548 -37.82 -12.12 4.72
C VAL A 548 -36.46 -12.64 5.19
N LYS A 549 -36.24 -12.75 6.51
CA LYS A 549 -35.12 -13.52 7.07
C LYS A 549 -35.21 -14.93 6.48
N GLN A 550 -34.35 -15.24 5.50
CA GLN A 550 -34.43 -16.53 4.80
C GLN A 550 -34.18 -17.64 5.81
N ASP A 551 -35.20 -18.45 6.06
CA ASP A 551 -35.07 -19.65 6.88
C ASP A 551 -34.41 -20.73 6.04
N TYR A 552 -33.09 -20.89 6.22
CA TYR A 552 -32.29 -21.91 5.54
C TYR A 552 -32.61 -23.35 6.02
N ARG A 553 -33.52 -23.54 6.99
CA ARG A 553 -33.99 -24.86 7.46
C ARG A 553 -32.83 -25.85 7.63
N PHE A 554 -31.87 -25.48 8.47
CA PHE A 554 -30.72 -26.34 8.77
C PHE A 554 -31.20 -27.67 9.34
N MET A 555 -30.71 -28.76 8.77
CA MET A 555 -30.96 -30.12 9.28
C MET A 555 -29.66 -30.93 9.27
N PRO A 556 -29.53 -31.95 10.13
CA PRO A 556 -28.43 -32.91 10.05
C PRO A 556 -28.33 -33.54 8.66
N GLU A 557 -27.13 -33.72 8.10
CA GLU A 557 -26.94 -34.53 6.90
C GLU A 557 -27.03 -36.03 7.25
N PRO A 558 -28.12 -36.74 6.92
CA PRO A 558 -28.30 -38.13 7.33
C PRO A 558 -27.39 -39.11 6.57
N ASN A 559 -26.88 -38.74 5.39
CA ASN A 559 -26.08 -39.63 4.56
C ASN A 559 -24.60 -39.65 4.96
N LEU A 560 -24.17 -38.77 5.87
CA LEU A 560 -22.81 -38.73 6.38
C LEU A 560 -22.80 -39.08 7.87
N PRO A 561 -22.02 -40.09 8.29
CA PRO A 561 -21.80 -40.32 9.71
C PRO A 561 -21.02 -39.13 10.33
N PRO A 562 -21.03 -39.01 11.67
CA PRO A 562 -20.21 -38.00 12.34
C PRO A 562 -18.73 -38.13 11.96
N LEU A 563 -18.10 -37.01 11.61
CA LEU A 563 -16.67 -36.95 11.33
C LEU A 563 -15.91 -37.07 12.65
N ARG A 564 -15.06 -38.09 12.76
CA ARG A 564 -14.20 -38.31 13.92
C ARG A 564 -12.74 -38.11 13.56
N LEU A 565 -12.08 -37.21 14.28
CA LEU A 565 -10.63 -37.01 14.26
C LEU A 565 -10.01 -37.72 15.46
N THR A 566 -8.72 -38.03 15.37
CA THR A 566 -7.95 -38.57 16.50
C THR A 566 -6.86 -37.59 16.92
N GLU A 567 -6.57 -37.51 18.20
CA GLU A 567 -5.44 -36.70 18.68
C GLU A 567 -4.13 -37.35 18.17
N GLU A 568 -3.95 -38.64 18.50
CA GLU A 568 -2.80 -39.44 18.10
C GLU A 568 -2.97 -40.08 16.72
N GLU A 569 -1.87 -40.66 16.21
CA GLU A 569 -1.89 -41.38 14.94
C GLU A 569 -2.73 -42.66 15.05
N CYS A 570 -3.79 -42.74 14.25
CA CYS A 570 -4.64 -43.91 14.15
C CYS A 570 -4.90 -44.26 12.69
N ARG A 571 -4.75 -45.55 12.34
CA ARG A 571 -4.91 -46.02 10.95
C ARG A 571 -6.34 -45.76 10.47
N GLY A 572 -6.47 -45.10 9.32
CA GLY A 572 -7.77 -44.78 8.72
C GLY A 572 -8.39 -43.46 9.18
N PHE A 573 -7.84 -42.81 10.20
CA PHE A 573 -8.31 -41.53 10.72
C PHE A 573 -7.37 -40.38 10.32
N VAL A 574 -7.88 -39.16 10.45
CA VAL A 574 -7.08 -37.92 10.37
C VAL A 574 -6.59 -37.61 11.79
N SER A 575 -5.27 -37.56 11.97
CA SER A 575 -4.62 -37.26 13.25
C SER A 575 -4.28 -35.77 13.34
N VAL A 576 -4.72 -35.12 14.41
CA VAL A 576 -4.46 -33.71 14.68
C VAL A 576 -2.97 -33.49 14.96
N GLU A 577 -2.35 -34.33 15.78
CA GLU A 577 -0.93 -34.17 16.16
C GLU A 577 0.01 -34.38 14.98
N LYS A 578 -0.30 -35.33 14.08
CA LYS A 578 0.46 -35.51 12.83
C LYS A 578 0.41 -34.26 11.96
N LEU A 579 -0.78 -33.66 11.81
CA LEU A 579 -0.94 -32.45 11.01
C LEU A 579 -0.25 -31.26 11.66
N ARG A 580 -0.34 -31.12 12.99
CA ARG A 580 0.36 -30.08 13.77
C ARG A 580 1.88 -30.13 13.54
N ARG A 581 2.49 -31.32 13.55
CA ARG A 581 3.92 -31.50 13.27
C ARG A 581 4.31 -31.25 11.82
N SER A 582 3.36 -31.37 10.90
CA SER A 582 3.59 -31.13 9.46
C SER A 582 3.50 -29.66 9.07
N LEU A 583 3.02 -28.78 9.96
CA LEU A 583 2.91 -27.36 9.67
C LEU A 583 4.31 -26.73 9.55
N PRO A 584 4.56 -25.93 8.49
CA PRO A 584 5.76 -25.13 8.40
C PRO A 584 5.75 -24.00 9.45
N GLU A 585 6.90 -23.37 9.63
CA GLU A 585 7.01 -22.20 10.50
C GLU A 585 6.19 -21.03 9.94
N LEU A 586 5.18 -20.59 10.70
CA LEU A 586 4.23 -19.54 10.32
C LEU A 586 4.84 -18.13 10.44
N PRO A 587 4.32 -17.13 9.71
CA PRO A 587 4.81 -15.74 9.79
C PRO A 587 4.85 -15.19 11.23
N GLU A 588 3.80 -15.46 12.01
CA GLU A 588 3.72 -15.08 13.43
C GLU A 588 4.87 -15.69 14.26
N GLN A 589 5.16 -16.97 14.04
CA GLN A 589 6.23 -17.68 14.75
C GLN A 589 7.60 -17.10 14.41
N LYS A 590 7.83 -16.79 13.12
CA LYS A 590 9.06 -16.14 12.66
C LYS A 590 9.24 -14.76 13.29
N ARG A 591 8.17 -13.93 13.31
CA ARG A 591 8.19 -12.60 13.97
C ARG A 591 8.47 -12.72 15.46
N ASN A 592 7.79 -13.63 16.15
CA ASN A 592 7.96 -13.86 17.58
C ASN A 592 9.38 -14.33 17.91
N TRP A 593 9.96 -15.21 17.10
CA TRP A 593 11.34 -15.65 17.26
C TRP A 593 12.34 -14.50 17.05
N LEU A 594 12.21 -13.73 15.97
CA LEU A 594 13.06 -12.56 15.70
C LEU A 594 12.98 -11.50 16.82
N ALA A 595 11.78 -11.26 17.36
CA ALA A 595 11.59 -10.29 18.44
C ALA A 595 12.12 -10.83 19.78
N LYS A 596 11.65 -11.99 20.23
CA LYS A 596 11.89 -12.50 21.60
C LYS A 596 13.25 -13.18 21.74
N LYS A 597 13.71 -13.92 20.74
CA LYS A 597 14.99 -14.67 20.81
C LYS A 597 16.15 -13.86 20.21
N CYS A 598 15.92 -13.18 19.09
CA CYS A 598 16.98 -12.40 18.43
C CYS A 598 17.06 -10.95 18.92
N GLY A 599 16.07 -10.47 19.68
CA GLY A 599 16.06 -9.13 20.28
C GLY A 599 15.91 -8.00 19.25
N LEU A 600 15.28 -8.27 18.11
CA LEU A 600 15.03 -7.29 17.06
C LEU A 600 13.76 -6.48 17.35
N SER A 601 13.76 -5.21 16.95
CA SER A 601 12.54 -4.41 16.92
C SER A 601 11.61 -4.89 15.81
N LEU A 602 10.31 -4.56 15.87
CA LEU A 602 9.35 -4.95 14.83
C LEU A 602 9.78 -4.50 13.42
N PRO A 603 10.23 -3.25 13.19
CA PRO A 603 10.74 -2.85 11.87
C PRO A 603 11.96 -3.66 11.40
N ALA A 604 12.87 -4.00 12.32
CA ALA A 604 14.04 -4.81 11.99
C ALA A 604 13.65 -6.26 11.65
N ALA A 605 12.72 -6.86 12.41
CA ALA A 605 12.19 -8.18 12.13
C ALA A 605 11.46 -8.22 10.77
N MET A 606 10.65 -7.21 10.47
CA MET A 606 9.98 -7.08 9.18
C MET A 606 10.97 -6.96 8.02
N ALA A 607 12.03 -6.17 8.17
CA ALA A 607 13.06 -6.05 7.15
C ALA A 607 13.73 -7.39 6.85
N VAL A 608 13.98 -8.22 7.87
CA VAL A 608 14.52 -9.57 7.71
C VAL A 608 13.52 -10.49 6.98
N LEU A 609 12.23 -10.42 7.32
CA LEU A 609 11.19 -11.26 6.72
C LEU A 609 10.73 -10.81 5.33
N LEU A 610 11.09 -9.61 4.90
CA LEU A 610 10.64 -9.03 3.63
C LEU A 610 11.06 -9.87 2.43
N LYS A 611 12.23 -10.54 2.49
CA LYS A 611 12.69 -11.44 1.44
C LYS A 611 13.16 -12.80 2.00
N PRO A 612 12.80 -13.92 1.35
CA PRO A 612 13.20 -15.25 1.81
C PRO A 612 14.72 -15.44 1.93
N ASP A 613 15.49 -14.95 0.96
CA ASP A 613 16.95 -15.04 0.93
C ASP A 613 17.62 -14.33 2.11
N ILE A 614 17.09 -13.17 2.51
CA ILE A 614 17.53 -12.42 3.70
C ILE A 614 17.24 -13.22 4.98
N TYR A 615 16.04 -13.78 5.11
CA TYR A 615 15.66 -14.58 6.27
C TYR A 615 16.51 -15.86 6.40
N GLU A 616 16.77 -16.54 5.27
CA GLU A 616 17.63 -17.73 5.24
C GLU A 616 19.07 -17.41 5.64
N LEU A 617 19.64 -16.32 5.11
CA LEU A 617 20.97 -15.86 5.52
C LEU A 617 20.97 -15.50 7.01
N PHE A 618 20.00 -14.74 7.48
CA PHE A 618 19.89 -14.38 8.91
C PHE A 618 19.88 -15.62 9.80
N ASN A 619 19.05 -16.61 9.45
CA ASN A 619 18.98 -17.90 10.14
C ASN A 619 20.32 -18.63 10.13
N LEU A 620 21.07 -18.60 9.02
CA LEU A 620 22.40 -19.18 8.97
C LEU A 620 23.37 -18.45 9.91
N LEU A 621 23.38 -17.12 9.91
CA LEU A 621 24.32 -16.33 10.73
C LEU A 621 24.13 -16.61 12.23
N VAL A 622 22.88 -16.62 12.71
CA VAL A 622 22.58 -16.81 14.15
C VAL A 622 22.71 -18.26 14.64
N LYS A 623 22.98 -19.24 13.76
CA LYS A 623 23.35 -20.60 14.18
C LYS A 623 24.69 -20.62 14.93
N SER A 624 25.56 -19.64 14.68
CA SER A 624 26.80 -19.49 15.45
C SER A 624 26.47 -18.89 16.82
N PRO A 625 26.88 -19.51 17.94
CA PRO A 625 26.60 -18.98 19.28
C PRO A 625 27.31 -17.66 19.57
N ARG A 626 28.28 -17.27 18.73
CA ARG A 626 28.99 -15.99 18.83
C ARG A 626 28.20 -14.82 18.22
N VAL A 627 27.22 -15.11 17.36
CA VAL A 627 26.49 -14.08 16.61
C VAL A 627 25.13 -13.83 17.25
N THR A 628 24.96 -12.66 17.86
CA THR A 628 23.65 -12.23 18.34
C THR A 628 22.75 -11.79 17.19
N GLY A 629 21.42 -11.88 17.38
CA GLY A 629 20.45 -11.45 16.36
C GLY A 629 20.64 -9.99 15.91
N LYS A 630 20.95 -9.09 16.86
CA LYS A 630 21.28 -7.69 16.54
C LYS A 630 22.53 -7.57 15.68
N LYS A 631 23.61 -8.31 15.99
CA LYS A 631 24.85 -8.29 15.19
C LYS A 631 24.61 -8.87 13.79
N ALA A 632 23.84 -9.96 13.65
CA ALA A 632 23.45 -10.51 12.35
C ALA A 632 22.64 -9.50 11.52
N TYR A 633 21.63 -8.86 12.12
CA TYR A 633 20.84 -7.82 11.47
C TYR A 633 21.73 -6.66 11.00
N THR A 634 22.58 -6.13 11.89
CA THR A 634 23.50 -5.05 11.54
C THR A 634 24.46 -5.46 10.43
N PHE A 635 25.01 -6.68 10.45
CA PHE A 635 25.89 -7.19 9.41
C PHE A 635 25.22 -7.27 8.04
N ILE A 636 23.99 -7.79 7.98
CA ILE A 636 23.24 -7.87 6.72
C ILE A 636 22.92 -6.47 6.21
N PHE A 637 22.25 -5.64 7.00
CA PHE A 637 21.69 -4.38 6.52
C PHE A 637 22.68 -3.21 6.46
N SER A 638 23.87 -3.32 7.08
CA SER A 638 24.90 -2.26 7.06
C SER A 638 26.04 -2.56 6.08
N PRO A 639 26.98 -3.49 6.32
CA PRO A 639 28.04 -3.77 5.36
C PRO A 639 27.56 -4.49 4.10
N LEU A 640 26.87 -5.63 4.24
CA LEU A 640 26.53 -6.48 3.08
C LEU A 640 25.57 -5.79 2.10
N MET A 641 24.42 -5.31 2.57
CA MET A 641 23.45 -4.62 1.72
C MET A 641 24.01 -3.30 1.15
N SER A 642 24.93 -2.63 1.85
CA SER A 642 25.61 -1.44 1.30
C SER A 642 26.51 -1.79 0.12
N VAL A 643 27.24 -2.90 0.18
CA VAL A 643 28.12 -3.35 -0.90
C VAL A 643 27.29 -3.84 -2.09
N LEU A 644 26.29 -4.69 -1.85
CA LEU A 644 25.37 -5.16 -2.89
C LEU A 644 24.71 -3.99 -3.62
N LYS A 645 24.27 -2.97 -2.87
CA LYS A 645 23.68 -1.75 -3.46
C LYS A 645 24.69 -0.96 -4.29
N GLN A 646 25.95 -0.84 -3.88
CA GLN A 646 26.99 -0.16 -4.65
C GLN A 646 27.27 -0.86 -5.99
N ARG A 647 27.07 -2.18 -6.03
CA ARG A 647 27.28 -3.03 -7.20
C ARG A 647 25.99 -3.24 -8.03
N GLU A 648 24.87 -2.68 -7.59
CA GLU A 648 23.54 -2.93 -8.17
C GLU A 648 23.15 -4.43 -8.21
N GLU A 649 23.70 -5.22 -7.28
CA GLU A 649 23.46 -6.66 -7.17
C GLU A 649 22.39 -6.96 -6.10
N VAL A 650 21.70 -8.09 -6.26
CA VAL A 650 20.79 -8.66 -5.25
C VAL A 650 21.51 -9.74 -4.44
N LEU A 651 21.00 -10.08 -3.25
CA LEU A 651 21.64 -11.07 -2.38
C LEU A 651 21.79 -12.44 -3.04
N SER A 652 20.82 -12.87 -3.85
CA SER A 652 20.90 -14.12 -4.62
C SER A 652 22.00 -14.14 -5.68
N ALA A 653 22.52 -12.97 -6.09
CA ALA A 653 23.63 -12.83 -7.05
C ALA A 653 24.99 -12.67 -6.34
N CYS A 654 25.01 -12.66 -5.01
CA CYS A 654 26.24 -12.50 -4.24
C CYS A 654 27.22 -13.66 -4.53
N SER A 655 28.41 -13.32 -5.02
CA SER A 655 29.48 -14.29 -5.31
C SER A 655 30.14 -14.87 -4.05
N VAL A 656 29.96 -14.22 -2.90
CA VAL A 656 30.50 -14.67 -1.61
C VAL A 656 29.61 -15.76 -1.02
N SER A 657 30.19 -16.90 -0.70
CA SER A 657 29.45 -18.04 -0.17
C SER A 657 28.80 -17.70 1.19
N ALA A 658 27.64 -18.30 1.47
CA ALA A 658 26.93 -18.10 2.72
C ALA A 658 27.78 -18.51 3.96
N LYS A 659 28.69 -19.50 3.78
CA LYS A 659 29.65 -19.90 4.83
C LYS A 659 30.67 -18.80 5.10
N THR A 660 31.25 -18.21 4.06
CA THR A 660 32.19 -17.09 4.18
C THR A 660 31.52 -15.86 4.82
N LEU A 661 30.27 -15.58 4.46
CA LEU A 661 29.48 -14.52 5.11
C LEU A 661 29.27 -14.80 6.62
N GLN A 662 29.07 -16.06 7.01
CA GLN A 662 28.99 -16.44 8.43
C GLN A 662 30.32 -16.22 9.15
N GLU A 663 31.46 -16.59 8.55
CA GLU A 663 32.80 -16.36 9.11
C GLU A 663 33.07 -14.85 9.31
N LEU A 664 32.78 -14.02 8.31
CA LEU A 664 32.88 -12.56 8.41
C LEU A 664 31.97 -11.99 9.51
N CYS A 665 30.75 -12.51 9.64
CA CYS A 665 29.82 -12.07 10.68
C CYS A 665 30.33 -12.45 12.08
N VAL A 666 30.97 -13.61 12.24
CA VAL A 666 31.61 -14.01 13.50
C VAL A 666 32.75 -13.05 13.86
N LEU A 667 33.62 -12.70 12.92
CA LEU A 667 34.70 -11.74 13.16
C LEU A 667 34.19 -10.35 13.58
N PHE A 668 33.07 -9.92 13.01
CA PHE A 668 32.38 -8.68 13.39
C PHE A 668 31.65 -8.77 14.73
N ALA A 669 31.07 -9.93 15.06
CA ALA A 669 30.45 -10.17 16.35
C ALA A 669 31.48 -10.17 17.49
N ASP A 670 32.65 -10.77 17.24
CA ASP A 670 33.81 -10.81 18.14
C ASP A 670 34.57 -9.47 18.20
N GLU A 671 34.08 -8.41 17.52
CA GLU A 671 34.65 -7.05 17.49
C GLU A 671 36.11 -6.98 17.01
N LYS A 672 36.52 -7.96 16.20
CA LYS A 672 37.85 -7.97 15.58
C LYS A 672 37.93 -7.07 14.35
N VAL A 673 36.79 -6.76 13.73
CA VAL A 673 36.71 -5.95 12.50
C VAL A 673 35.54 -5.00 12.60
N THR A 674 35.72 -3.75 12.15
CA THR A 674 34.64 -2.76 12.15
C THR A 674 33.64 -2.97 11.00
N SER A 675 32.42 -2.46 11.14
CA SER A 675 31.39 -2.55 10.09
C SER A 675 31.81 -1.90 8.76
N VAL A 676 32.76 -0.97 8.76
CA VAL A 676 33.22 -0.32 7.52
C VAL A 676 34.43 -1.04 6.93
N ALA A 677 35.34 -1.53 7.76
CA ALA A 677 36.40 -2.44 7.32
C ALA A 677 35.79 -3.68 6.60
N LEU A 678 34.70 -4.23 7.12
CA LEU A 678 33.96 -5.31 6.46
C LEU A 678 33.48 -4.96 5.04
N LYS A 679 33.15 -3.70 4.74
CA LYS A 679 32.73 -3.32 3.38
C LYS A 679 33.88 -3.48 2.39
N SER A 680 35.09 -3.11 2.80
CA SER A 680 36.30 -3.29 1.98
C SER A 680 36.62 -4.76 1.76
N VAL A 681 36.52 -5.59 2.81
CA VAL A 681 36.73 -7.04 2.70
C VAL A 681 35.70 -7.68 1.79
N LEU A 682 34.41 -7.35 1.95
CA LEU A 682 33.34 -7.85 1.09
C LEU A 682 33.52 -7.43 -0.37
N ASN A 683 33.95 -6.19 -0.64
CA ASN A 683 34.26 -5.75 -2.00
C ASN A 683 35.39 -6.59 -2.61
N ALA A 684 36.52 -6.77 -1.90
CA ALA A 684 37.63 -7.57 -2.39
C ALA A 684 37.23 -9.02 -2.68
N MET A 685 36.43 -9.64 -1.80
CA MET A 685 35.94 -10.99 -2.00
C MET A 685 34.95 -11.09 -3.18
N MET A 686 34.09 -10.09 -3.35
CA MET A 686 33.16 -10.05 -4.49
C MET A 686 33.86 -9.78 -5.83
N GLU A 687 35.03 -9.15 -5.81
CA GLU A 687 35.90 -8.94 -6.98
C GLU A 687 36.70 -10.19 -7.38
N GLY A 688 36.67 -11.24 -6.56
CA GLY A 688 37.25 -12.55 -6.88
C GLY A 688 38.25 -13.08 -5.86
N ASP A 689 38.50 -12.39 -4.74
CA ASP A 689 39.34 -12.93 -3.68
C ASP A 689 38.62 -14.08 -2.95
N THR A 690 39.13 -15.29 -3.14
CA THR A 690 38.55 -16.54 -2.60
C THR A 690 39.27 -17.05 -1.36
N ARG A 691 40.24 -16.29 -0.84
CA ARG A 691 41.01 -16.66 0.35
C ARG A 691 40.15 -16.61 1.62
N PRO A 692 40.57 -17.25 2.71
CA PRO A 692 39.94 -17.11 4.01
C PRO A 692 39.76 -15.64 4.43
N PRO A 693 38.64 -15.26 5.05
CA PRO A 693 38.40 -13.88 5.50
C PRO A 693 39.54 -13.26 6.31
N GLU A 694 40.15 -14.03 7.21
CA GLU A 694 41.23 -13.55 8.08
C GLU A 694 42.47 -13.13 7.27
N ASP A 695 42.82 -13.89 6.22
CA ASP A 695 43.96 -13.57 5.35
C ASP A 695 43.73 -12.28 4.57
N VAL A 696 42.50 -12.07 4.08
CA VAL A 696 42.12 -10.83 3.38
C VAL A 696 42.16 -9.62 4.33
N ILE A 697 41.74 -9.80 5.59
CA ILE A 697 41.77 -8.76 6.61
C ILE A 697 43.21 -8.40 6.99
N GLU A 698 44.09 -9.40 7.16
CA GLU A 698 45.50 -9.21 7.47
C GLU A 698 46.21 -8.44 6.36
N ASP A 699 46.06 -8.88 5.11
CA ASP A 699 46.70 -8.25 3.94
C ASP A 699 46.25 -6.80 3.72
N LEU A 700 44.97 -6.51 3.98
CA LEU A 700 44.43 -5.15 3.90
C LEU A 700 44.71 -4.32 5.17
N ASN A 701 45.33 -4.90 6.20
CA ASN A 701 45.59 -4.29 7.51
C ASN A 701 44.31 -3.71 8.14
N LEU A 702 43.24 -4.51 8.17
CA LEU A 702 41.89 -4.09 8.58
C LEU A 702 41.45 -4.58 9.96
N TRP A 703 42.34 -5.22 10.72
CA TRP A 703 42.08 -5.58 12.12
C TRP A 703 41.79 -4.35 12.97
N GLN A 704 40.73 -4.44 13.78
CA GLN A 704 40.29 -3.38 14.66
C GLN A 704 41.36 -3.06 15.71
N LEU A 705 41.63 -1.77 15.89
CA LEU A 705 42.49 -1.27 16.95
C LEU A 705 41.70 -1.21 18.26
N THR A 706 42.16 -1.94 19.27
CA THR A 706 41.53 -2.00 20.60
C THR A 706 42.39 -1.41 21.72
N ASP A 707 43.65 -1.03 21.45
CA ASP A 707 44.53 -0.42 22.44
C ASP A 707 44.07 1.02 22.78
N PRO A 708 43.65 1.29 24.02
CA PRO A 708 43.17 2.62 24.43
C PRO A 708 44.21 3.73 24.20
N ALA A 709 45.51 3.45 24.37
CA ALA A 709 46.56 4.44 24.20
C ALA A 709 46.69 4.88 22.74
N GLU A 710 46.59 3.93 21.81
CA GLU A 710 46.63 4.20 20.39
C GLU A 710 45.38 4.94 19.90
N ILE A 711 44.19 4.54 20.36
CA ILE A 711 42.92 5.24 20.05
C ILE A 711 42.99 6.69 20.56
N GLU A 712 43.48 6.91 21.78
CA GLU A 712 43.67 8.25 22.34
C GLU A 712 44.61 9.11 21.49
N ARG A 713 45.75 8.56 21.07
CA ARG A 713 46.71 9.25 20.21
C ARG A 713 46.06 9.71 18.91
N VAL A 714 45.37 8.82 18.19
CA VAL A 714 44.71 9.17 16.92
C VAL A 714 43.61 10.22 17.13
N CYS A 715 42.83 10.11 18.21
CA CYS A 715 41.83 11.12 18.55
C CYS A 715 42.46 12.50 18.82
N GLU A 716 43.60 12.54 19.51
CA GLU A 716 44.30 13.77 19.86
C GLU A 716 44.85 14.48 18.63
N GLU A 717 45.45 13.72 17.71
CA GLU A 717 45.91 14.25 16.41
C GLU A 717 44.76 14.82 15.58
N VAL A 718 43.61 14.12 15.52
CA VAL A 718 42.43 14.63 14.78
C VAL A 718 41.86 15.88 15.42
N ILE A 719 41.87 15.99 16.76
CA ILE A 719 41.47 17.19 17.48
C ILE A 719 42.39 18.36 17.13
N GLN A 720 43.71 18.14 17.08
CA GLN A 720 44.70 19.17 16.71
C GLN A 720 44.52 19.63 15.25
N ASP A 721 44.32 18.69 14.32
CA ASP A 721 44.15 19.03 12.90
C ASP A 721 42.79 19.66 12.58
N SER A 722 41.84 19.57 13.51
CA SER A 722 40.45 20.02 13.34
C SER A 722 40.04 21.14 14.30
N GLU A 723 40.94 22.08 14.64
CA GLU A 723 40.67 23.19 15.58
C GLU A 723 39.38 23.98 15.28
N ASN A 724 39.08 24.20 14.00
CA ASN A 724 37.87 24.90 13.55
C ASN A 724 36.57 24.14 13.90
N LEU A 725 36.59 22.80 13.90
CA LEU A 725 35.44 21.98 14.29
C LEU A 725 35.31 21.96 15.82
N VAL A 726 36.43 21.80 16.53
CA VAL A 726 36.49 21.78 18.00
C VAL A 726 35.96 23.08 18.61
N THR A 727 36.33 24.23 18.04
CA THR A 727 35.83 25.54 18.48
C THR A 727 34.32 25.70 18.24
N LYS A 728 33.79 25.21 17.12
CA LYS A 728 32.34 25.22 16.84
C LYS A 728 31.56 24.32 17.81
N ILE A 729 32.09 23.14 18.14
CA ILE A 729 31.53 22.20 19.12
C ILE A 729 31.45 22.88 20.50
N ARG A 730 32.55 23.52 20.95
CA ARG A 730 32.59 24.25 22.23
C ARG A 730 31.62 25.42 22.30
N LYS A 731 31.27 26.03 21.16
CA LYS A 731 30.26 27.10 21.05
C LYS A 731 28.80 26.59 21.04
N GLY A 732 28.57 25.28 21.11
CA GLY A 732 27.25 24.68 21.31
C GLY A 732 26.34 24.58 20.09
N LYS A 733 26.77 25.00 18.88
CA LYS A 733 25.96 24.88 17.66
C LYS A 733 26.21 23.53 16.97
N ASN A 734 25.16 22.79 16.65
CA ASN A 734 25.20 21.53 15.88
C ASN A 734 26.20 20.48 16.41
N VAL A 735 26.37 20.41 17.74
CA VAL A 735 27.36 19.55 18.43
C VAL A 735 27.31 18.10 17.92
N LYS A 736 26.12 17.51 17.79
CA LYS A 736 25.95 16.11 17.35
C LYS A 736 26.49 15.86 15.94
N VAL A 737 26.24 16.78 15.01
CA VAL A 737 26.72 16.66 13.62
C VAL A 737 28.23 16.81 13.56
N LEU A 738 28.77 17.80 14.26
CA LEU A 738 30.21 18.07 14.29
C LEU A 738 30.99 16.94 14.99
N MET A 739 30.44 16.35 16.06
CA MET A 739 31.01 15.17 16.70
C MET A 739 31.05 13.97 15.75
N ASN A 740 29.97 13.72 14.99
CA ASN A 740 29.97 12.66 13.98
C ASN A 740 31.02 12.90 12.89
N THR A 741 31.28 14.15 12.51
CA THR A 741 32.35 14.50 11.57
C THR A 741 33.74 14.20 12.15
N LEU A 742 34.00 14.51 13.43
CA LEU A 742 35.26 14.16 14.09
C LEU A 742 35.44 12.64 14.21
N VAL A 743 34.39 11.91 14.60
CA VAL A 743 34.42 10.43 14.62
C VAL A 743 34.76 9.89 13.25
N LYS A 744 34.16 10.42 12.17
CA LYS A 744 34.50 10.04 10.80
C LYS A 744 35.97 10.31 10.48
N ALA A 745 36.52 11.46 10.88
CA ALA A 745 37.93 11.79 10.64
C ALA A 745 38.90 10.84 11.39
N VAL A 746 38.61 10.49 12.64
CA VAL A 746 39.36 9.47 13.41
C VAL A 746 39.36 8.13 12.70
N ARG A 747 38.21 7.73 12.18
CA ARG A 747 38.06 6.45 11.46
C ARG A 747 38.85 6.45 10.16
N THR A 748 38.74 7.50 9.35
CA THR A 748 39.51 7.62 8.11
C THR A 748 41.01 7.65 8.37
N ARG A 749 41.48 8.37 9.40
CA ARG A 749 42.90 8.40 9.77
C ARG A 749 43.44 7.04 10.22
N SER A 750 42.63 6.27 10.92
CA SER A 750 43.00 4.92 11.36
C SER A 750 42.81 3.84 10.29
N GLY A 751 42.51 4.18 9.03
CA GLY A 751 42.22 3.19 7.99
C GLY A 751 40.95 2.37 8.29
N GLU A 752 39.96 2.99 8.93
CA GLU A 752 38.69 2.39 9.37
C GLU A 752 38.82 1.32 10.47
N ARG A 753 39.99 1.26 11.13
CA ARG A 753 40.32 0.27 12.17
C ARG A 753 39.81 0.64 13.55
N ILE A 754 39.43 1.90 13.82
CA ILE A 754 38.83 2.29 15.10
C ILE A 754 37.30 2.22 15.01
N ALA A 755 36.65 1.60 16.00
CA ALA A 755 35.19 1.59 16.06
C ALA A 755 34.62 2.98 16.39
N SER A 756 33.46 3.29 15.80
CA SER A 756 32.82 4.61 15.96
C SER A 756 32.49 4.94 17.43
N ASN A 757 32.12 3.94 18.23
CA ASN A 757 31.75 4.13 19.63
C ASN A 757 32.98 4.50 20.47
N ASP A 758 34.08 3.76 20.32
CA ASP A 758 35.33 4.01 21.04
C ASP A 758 35.88 5.40 20.69
N ALA A 759 35.90 5.76 19.40
CA ALA A 759 36.27 7.10 18.96
C ALA A 759 35.35 8.18 19.57
N ALA A 760 34.03 7.96 19.58
CA ALA A 760 33.08 8.92 20.14
C ALA A 760 33.26 9.11 21.66
N GLU A 761 33.51 8.03 22.40
CA GLU A 761 33.73 8.07 23.84
C GLU A 761 35.00 8.85 24.19
N VAL A 762 36.12 8.53 23.52
CA VAL A 762 37.40 9.22 23.72
C VAL A 762 37.31 10.70 23.36
N LEU A 763 36.73 11.03 22.19
CA LEU A 763 36.53 12.42 21.77
C LEU A 763 35.67 13.19 22.77
N THR A 764 34.56 12.60 23.25
CA THR A 764 33.66 13.23 24.22
C THR A 764 34.37 13.52 25.53
N ARG A 765 35.15 12.55 26.04
CA ARG A 765 35.95 12.73 27.26
C ARG A 765 36.95 13.86 27.11
N LYS A 766 37.78 13.85 26.06
CA LYS A 766 38.84 14.85 25.82
C LYS A 766 38.27 16.26 25.64
N LEU A 767 37.19 16.39 24.87
CA LEU A 767 36.56 17.69 24.59
C LEU A 767 35.87 18.29 25.83
N ASN A 768 35.35 17.46 26.73
CA ASN A 768 34.77 17.91 28.01
C ASN A 768 35.83 18.31 29.04
N THR A 769 36.99 17.62 29.09
CA THR A 769 38.08 17.95 30.02
C THR A 769 38.78 19.27 29.68
N SER A 770 38.84 19.67 28.41
CA SER A 770 39.47 20.95 28.02
C SER A 770 38.67 22.20 28.39
N GLY A 771 37.45 22.07 28.94
CA GLY A 771 36.60 23.18 29.38
C GLY A 771 36.80 23.64 30.82
N ARG A 772 37.59 22.93 31.65
CA ARG A 772 37.80 23.24 33.08
C ARG A 772 39.11 23.95 33.41
N ASN A 773 40.00 24.18 32.44
CA ASN A 773 41.32 24.81 32.64
C ASN A 773 41.49 26.14 31.89
N LYS A 774 40.44 26.96 31.81
CA LYS A 774 40.56 28.36 31.38
C LYS A 774 39.72 29.28 32.25
#